data_AF-A0A0P1AQ35-F1
#
_entry.id   AF-A0A0P1AQ35-F1
#
_cell.length_a   1.000
_cell.length_b   1.000
_cell.length_c   1.000
_cell.angle_alpha   90.00
_cell.angle_beta   90.00
_cell.angle_gamma   90.00
#
_symmetry.space_group_name_H-M   'P 1'
#
loop_
_entity.id
_entity.type
_entity.pdbx_description
1 polymer ?
#
loop_
_entity_poly.entity_id
_entity_poly.type
_entity_poly.pdbx_seq_one_letter_code
_entity_poly.pdbx_strand_id
1 'polypeptide(L)'
;MDAHILRYGQKVRLATYSAYIEDNTVAVLDSGIGFYEKNGRHGILSCVPPLGPKLQQLFTEDEFLVLHPSDQRSHGENVLYGEPLVLVNQHGMVWNNKTGGITGYVGPRPRGVPGEIFVCFTKVPEGVGVIKSSKKDKVNKVERSTIRASFSASSTSDKLSMSEYPETESSPVYFGDTNVAITVVESNRHSQMFNKRLSNFKKPTSRIVGGYICCDGRGTELRFSIWPTKPKIEQISMLNKLITSYQYGQKIALPSALLMSMAKRTDDANVGIKKMADILFRLSNGAEAMLSGAVLHSKVQQHAKPLRSNQDEHESVFELPLRNGPGMLVVQLTGTAPLTVTESFTATNESHRLVPKVKSSTVLFYRVSDVLRRVPVSIFAISYAVLTHYLWGALSTMEDGFCRELVVFVLVILPALYAAVKMDHPFSALFQPPVHEPEVVNDNDYSSPTTNGTLKLIVTEYRFVSGPLKGSCTNGRISRLSLSNVTTSTNEHSITALEATGSVPMRFILAEKGDEAKALERYNETTEWRRAQGVDLLLEKPSPHFNIIKENYPHYYHKRGKKGEPVYYEKPGMINLNALKNAGLTLDDLMHNYLVITEFLWQVIEQDDNCKGISVLDVEGIGITQNVKGMVDDVTREKVIIVRGKKKILEALSERIPVENIPVEYGGTSNGTSEEEDLLFKLMAHVNSVEGTSDTNPIEDILKRKPIKH
;
A
#
# COMPACT_ATOMS: atom_id res chain seq x y z
N MET A 1 10.15 -10.26 -34.17
CA MET A 1 11.47 -9.60 -33.98
C MET A 1 12.04 -10.11 -32.67
N ASP A 2 13.35 -10.30 -32.58
CA ASP A 2 13.98 -10.72 -31.32
C ASP A 2 13.75 -9.65 -30.24
N ALA A 3 12.97 -10.00 -29.21
CA ALA A 3 12.56 -9.10 -28.13
C ALA A 3 13.73 -8.70 -27.21
N HIS A 4 14.88 -9.38 -27.35
CA HIS A 4 16.05 -9.14 -26.52
C HIS A 4 17.03 -8.13 -27.13
N ILE A 5 16.92 -7.80 -28.43
CA ILE A 5 17.82 -6.83 -29.07
C ILE A 5 17.34 -5.41 -28.80
N LEU A 6 18.24 -4.56 -28.30
CA LEU A 6 18.00 -3.13 -28.12
C LEU A 6 18.00 -2.41 -29.47
N ARG A 7 16.96 -1.60 -29.70
CA ARG A 7 16.78 -0.80 -30.93
C ARG A 7 16.62 0.69 -30.64
N TYR A 8 17.01 1.52 -31.59
CA TYR A 8 16.78 2.96 -31.52
C TYR A 8 15.28 3.26 -31.41
N GLY A 9 14.93 4.19 -30.53
CA GLY A 9 13.54 4.50 -30.17
C GLY A 9 12.97 3.66 -29.03
N GLN A 10 13.71 2.68 -28.49
CA GLN A 10 13.32 1.97 -27.27
C GLN A 10 13.89 2.64 -26.02
N LYS A 11 13.23 2.42 -24.89
CA LYS A 11 13.69 2.87 -23.58
C LYS A 11 14.51 1.78 -22.89
N VAL A 12 15.53 2.20 -22.14
CA VAL A 12 16.39 1.35 -21.32
C VAL A 12 16.42 1.85 -19.88
N ARG A 13 16.54 0.90 -18.94
CA ARG A 13 17.00 1.14 -17.58
C ARG A 13 18.46 0.73 -17.49
N LEU A 14 19.27 1.59 -16.89
CA LEU A 14 20.70 1.32 -16.69
C LEU A 14 20.92 1.02 -15.21
N ALA A 15 21.27 -0.22 -14.89
CA ALA A 15 21.53 -0.65 -13.52
C ALA A 15 23.04 -0.76 -13.27
N THR A 16 23.50 -0.32 -12.10
CA THR A 16 24.90 -0.46 -11.67
C THR A 16 25.00 -0.35 -10.15
N TYR A 17 26.08 -0.90 -9.60
CA TYR A 17 26.38 -0.83 -8.18
C TYR A 17 27.27 0.33 -7.82
N SER A 18 27.11 0.84 -6.60
CA SER A 18 28.06 1.79 -6.06
C SER A 18 29.33 1.09 -5.58
N ALA A 19 30.48 1.54 -6.08
CA ALA A 19 31.81 1.18 -5.58
C ALA A 19 32.08 1.55 -4.09
N TYR A 20 31.13 2.18 -3.40
CA TYR A 20 31.23 2.58 -1.99
C TYR A 20 30.35 1.74 -1.06
N ILE A 21 29.77 0.65 -1.57
CA ILE A 21 28.89 -0.27 -0.83
C ILE A 21 29.44 -1.68 -0.98
N GLU A 22 29.39 -2.45 0.10
CA GLU A 22 29.82 -3.85 0.11
C GLU A 22 28.69 -4.76 -0.43
N ASP A 23 29.06 -5.76 -1.24
CA ASP A 23 28.19 -6.54 -2.16
C ASP A 23 27.04 -7.37 -1.53
N ASN A 24 26.68 -7.18 -0.26
CA ASN A 24 25.82 -8.11 0.49
C ASN A 24 24.37 -7.66 0.73
N THR A 25 23.81 -6.75 -0.08
CA THR A 25 22.38 -6.37 0.04
C THR A 25 21.58 -6.70 -1.22
N VAL A 26 20.79 -7.77 -1.16
CA VAL A 26 19.93 -8.28 -2.25
C VAL A 26 18.99 -7.20 -2.82
N ALA A 27 18.52 -6.26 -1.98
CA ALA A 27 17.65 -5.15 -2.38
C ALA A 27 18.31 -4.10 -3.31
N VAL A 28 19.65 -4.10 -3.44
CA VAL A 28 20.38 -3.15 -4.30
C VAL A 28 20.56 -3.69 -5.72
N LEU A 29 20.37 -5.00 -5.95
CA LEU A 29 20.65 -5.64 -7.25
C LEU A 29 19.76 -5.18 -8.42
N ASP A 30 18.53 -4.74 -8.15
CA ASP A 30 17.56 -4.37 -9.19
C ASP A 30 17.32 -2.84 -9.33
N SER A 31 18.11 -2.03 -8.62
CA SER A 31 17.98 -0.56 -8.64
C SER A 31 18.73 0.05 -9.84
N GLY A 32 18.00 0.77 -10.70
CA GLY A 32 18.62 1.55 -11.79
C GLY A 32 19.27 2.83 -11.28
N ILE A 33 20.10 3.45 -12.13
CA ILE A 33 20.60 4.80 -11.88
C ILE A 33 19.47 5.82 -12.02
N GLY A 34 19.69 6.99 -11.44
CA GLY A 34 18.73 8.07 -11.50
C GLY A 34 19.36 9.39 -11.14
N PHE A 35 18.53 10.35 -10.78
CA PHE A 35 18.98 11.66 -10.35
C PHE A 35 18.55 11.95 -8.91
N TYR A 36 19.37 12.78 -8.27
CA TYR A 36 19.13 13.26 -6.92
C TYR A 36 18.60 14.70 -6.98
N GLU A 37 17.31 14.86 -6.66
CA GLU A 37 16.65 16.17 -6.61
C GLU A 37 17.08 16.94 -5.36
N LYS A 38 18.02 17.87 -5.55
CA LYS A 38 18.43 18.79 -4.49
C LYS A 38 18.38 20.24 -4.97
N ASN A 39 17.80 21.10 -4.14
CA ASN A 39 17.90 22.55 -4.31
C ASN A 39 19.30 22.99 -3.89
N GLY A 40 20.17 23.22 -4.87
CA GLY A 40 21.54 23.64 -4.61
C GLY A 40 22.18 24.31 -5.81
N ARG A 41 23.30 25.01 -5.56
CA ARG A 41 24.01 25.81 -6.58
C ARG A 41 24.44 25.02 -7.82
N HIS A 42 24.57 23.70 -7.71
CA HIS A 42 25.03 22.82 -8.78
C HIS A 42 23.90 22.17 -9.62
N GLY A 43 22.64 22.42 -9.24
CA GLY A 43 21.48 21.80 -9.85
C GLY A 43 21.40 20.28 -9.61
N ILE A 44 20.52 19.64 -10.38
CA ILE A 44 20.26 18.19 -10.34
C ILE A 44 21.43 17.45 -10.99
N LEU A 45 21.88 16.37 -10.32
CA LEU A 45 22.99 15.50 -10.74
C LEU A 45 22.53 14.04 -10.78
N SER A 46 23.07 13.28 -11.73
CA SER A 46 22.89 11.83 -11.82
C SER A 46 23.76 11.11 -10.78
N CYS A 47 23.21 10.06 -10.19
CA CYS A 47 23.80 9.36 -9.06
C CYS A 47 23.53 7.86 -9.13
N VAL A 48 24.38 7.12 -8.41
CA VAL A 48 24.25 5.68 -8.23
C VAL A 48 23.63 5.45 -6.85
N PRO A 49 22.50 4.75 -6.75
CA PRO A 49 21.85 4.48 -5.47
C PRO A 49 22.69 3.52 -4.61
N PRO A 50 22.30 3.31 -3.33
CA PRO A 50 21.36 4.08 -2.51
C PRO A 50 21.84 5.48 -2.13
N LEU A 51 20.90 6.39 -1.84
CA LEU A 51 21.22 7.71 -1.30
C LEU A 51 21.36 7.69 0.23
N GLY A 52 20.82 6.66 0.89
CA GLY A 52 20.77 6.50 2.34
C GLY A 52 19.39 6.86 2.91
N PRO A 53 19.07 6.40 4.14
CA PRO A 53 17.69 6.37 4.66
C PRO A 53 17.02 7.75 4.72
N LYS A 54 17.77 8.83 4.93
CA LYS A 54 17.22 10.20 5.01
C LYS A 54 17.00 10.86 3.65
N LEU A 55 17.69 10.40 2.61
CA LEU A 55 17.71 11.05 1.29
C LEU A 55 17.10 10.18 0.19
N GLN A 56 16.74 8.93 0.50
CA GLN A 56 16.18 7.99 -0.47
C GLN A 56 14.89 8.51 -1.12
N GLN A 57 14.07 9.26 -0.39
CA GLN A 57 12.84 9.88 -0.89
C GLN A 57 13.08 10.98 -1.96
N LEU A 58 14.32 11.46 -2.12
CA LEU A 58 14.71 12.47 -3.11
C LEU A 58 15.40 11.84 -4.33
N PHE A 59 15.41 10.50 -4.41
CA PHE A 59 15.94 9.77 -5.55
C PHE A 59 14.81 9.44 -6.52
N THR A 60 15.03 9.80 -7.78
CA THR A 60 14.15 9.41 -8.88
C THR A 60 14.96 8.56 -9.85
N GLU A 61 14.56 7.30 -10.03
CA GLU A 61 15.16 6.41 -11.03
C GLU A 61 14.83 6.91 -12.44
N ASP A 62 15.80 6.89 -13.36
CA ASP A 62 15.60 7.34 -14.75
C ASP A 62 15.37 6.16 -15.70
N GLU A 63 14.47 6.37 -16.66
CA GLU A 63 14.37 5.59 -17.90
C GLU A 63 14.89 6.41 -19.07
N PHE A 64 15.71 5.81 -19.94
CA PHE A 64 16.35 6.51 -21.04
C PHE A 64 15.87 6.01 -22.40
N LEU A 65 15.23 6.88 -23.18
CA LEU A 65 15.01 6.66 -24.61
C LEU A 65 16.36 6.73 -25.34
N VAL A 66 16.67 5.68 -26.10
CA VAL A 66 17.91 5.56 -26.86
C VAL A 66 17.71 6.10 -28.27
N LEU A 67 18.39 7.19 -28.61
CA LEU A 67 18.32 7.84 -29.92
C LEU A 67 19.70 7.91 -30.58
N HIS A 68 19.71 8.07 -31.90
CA HIS A 68 20.94 8.34 -32.65
C HIS A 68 21.27 9.85 -32.58
N PRO A 69 22.54 10.28 -32.45
CA PRO A 69 22.87 11.70 -32.25
C PRO A 69 22.46 12.65 -33.36
N SER A 70 22.49 12.17 -34.61
CA SER A 70 22.12 12.97 -35.79
C SER A 70 20.67 12.79 -36.24
N ASP A 71 19.82 12.06 -35.50
CA ASP A 71 18.44 11.72 -35.90
C ASP A 71 18.31 11.06 -37.31
N GLN A 72 19.44 10.61 -37.89
CA GLN A 72 19.55 10.08 -39.25
C GLN A 72 19.17 8.59 -39.39
N ARG A 73 19.08 7.85 -38.27
CA ARG A 73 18.70 6.43 -38.26
C ARG A 73 17.23 6.27 -37.88
N SER A 74 16.59 5.32 -38.55
CA SER A 74 15.15 5.06 -38.40
C SER A 74 14.86 4.42 -37.04
N HIS A 75 13.75 4.81 -36.39
CA HIS A 75 13.21 4.07 -35.25
C HIS A 75 13.11 2.56 -35.59
N GLY A 76 13.66 1.70 -34.73
CA GLY A 76 13.64 0.24 -34.89
C GLY A 76 14.93 -0.40 -35.42
N GLU A 77 15.95 0.36 -35.82
CA GLU A 77 17.28 -0.18 -36.15
C GLU A 77 18.01 -0.68 -34.89
N ASN A 78 18.86 -1.71 -35.04
CA ASN A 78 19.62 -2.27 -33.92
C ASN A 78 20.62 -1.25 -33.38
N VAL A 79 20.74 -1.15 -32.05
CA VAL A 79 21.85 -0.43 -31.41
C VAL A 79 23.04 -1.37 -31.35
N LEU A 80 24.19 -0.95 -31.90
CA LEU A 80 25.41 -1.76 -31.91
C LEU A 80 26.41 -1.26 -30.87
N TYR A 81 27.23 -2.17 -30.33
CA TYR A 81 28.34 -1.77 -29.46
C TYR A 81 29.31 -0.86 -30.22
N GLY A 82 29.79 0.18 -29.54
CA GLY A 82 30.71 1.19 -30.09
C GLY A 82 30.04 2.34 -30.82
N GLU A 83 28.76 2.23 -31.19
CA GLU A 83 28.06 3.31 -31.89
C GLU A 83 27.64 4.45 -30.96
N PRO A 84 27.75 5.71 -31.42
CA PRO A 84 27.35 6.85 -30.63
C PRO A 84 25.82 6.92 -30.54
N LEU A 85 25.33 7.27 -29.36
CA LEU A 85 23.92 7.38 -29.02
C LEU A 85 23.68 8.52 -28.03
N VAL A 86 22.42 8.93 -27.94
CA VAL A 86 21.92 9.93 -27.01
C VAL A 86 20.90 9.26 -26.11
N LEU A 87 21.06 9.46 -24.80
CA LEU A 87 20.12 9.00 -23.80
C LEU A 87 19.25 10.15 -23.36
N VAL A 88 17.96 10.08 -23.70
CA VAL A 88 16.96 11.08 -23.31
C VAL A 88 16.14 10.51 -22.19
N ASN A 89 16.14 11.13 -21.02
CA ASN A 89 15.39 10.63 -19.88
C ASN A 89 13.87 10.83 -20.05
N GLN A 90 13.09 10.31 -19.10
CA GLN A 90 11.62 10.41 -19.10
C GLN A 90 11.05 11.84 -19.11
N HIS A 91 11.86 12.85 -18.76
CA HIS A 91 11.50 14.26 -18.78
C HIS A 91 11.95 14.99 -20.06
N GLY A 92 12.44 14.26 -21.07
CA GLY A 92 12.93 14.85 -22.32
C GLY A 92 14.31 15.52 -22.20
N MET A 93 15.05 15.27 -21.12
CA MET A 93 16.38 15.84 -20.87
C MET A 93 17.49 14.85 -21.23
N VAL A 94 18.65 15.36 -21.65
CA VAL A 94 19.84 14.57 -21.97
C VAL A 94 20.91 14.69 -20.90
N TRP A 95 21.82 13.72 -20.87
CA TRP A 95 23.01 13.83 -20.04
C TRP A 95 23.91 14.99 -20.48
N ASN A 96 24.34 15.75 -19.47
CA ASN A 96 25.16 16.92 -19.66
C ASN A 96 26.22 17.01 -18.56
N ASN A 97 27.46 17.37 -18.93
CA ASN A 97 28.59 17.45 -17.98
C ASN A 97 28.87 18.88 -17.44
N LYS A 98 28.03 19.87 -17.78
CA LYS A 98 28.08 21.28 -17.38
C LYS A 98 26.96 21.59 -16.38
N THR A 99 27.08 21.04 -15.18
CA THR A 99 26.02 21.10 -14.17
C THR A 99 26.28 22.21 -13.14
N GLY A 100 25.57 23.34 -13.24
CA GLY A 100 25.52 24.37 -12.17
C GLY A 100 26.89 24.81 -11.62
N GLY A 101 27.81 25.16 -12.52
CA GLY A 101 29.14 25.67 -12.16
C GLY A 101 30.20 24.63 -11.79
N ILE A 102 29.87 23.34 -11.79
CA ILE A 102 30.86 22.25 -11.74
C ILE A 102 30.91 21.52 -13.09
N THR A 103 32.08 20.99 -13.42
CA THR A 103 32.32 20.26 -14.67
C THR A 103 32.72 18.82 -14.40
N GLY A 104 32.37 17.93 -15.31
CA GLY A 104 32.73 16.50 -15.24
C GLY A 104 31.72 15.64 -14.48
N TYR A 105 30.81 16.23 -13.71
CA TYR A 105 29.64 15.55 -13.16
C TYR A 105 28.54 15.48 -14.20
N VAL A 106 27.83 14.36 -14.27
CA VAL A 106 26.72 14.16 -15.21
C VAL A 106 25.41 14.55 -14.53
N GLY A 107 24.53 15.22 -15.27
CA GLY A 107 23.16 15.49 -14.83
C GLY A 107 22.23 15.81 -16.01
N PRO A 108 20.91 15.72 -15.81
CA PRO A 108 19.93 15.94 -16.86
C PRO A 108 19.81 17.42 -17.23
N ARG A 109 19.87 17.77 -18.52
CA ARG A 109 19.67 19.14 -19.06
C ARG A 109 18.92 19.12 -20.39
N PRO A 110 18.35 20.25 -20.86
CA PRO A 110 17.77 20.36 -22.19
C PRO A 110 18.78 20.01 -23.31
N ARG A 111 18.28 19.55 -24.45
CA ARG A 111 19.10 19.26 -25.65
C ARG A 111 19.72 20.53 -26.25
N GLY A 112 20.83 20.36 -26.97
CA GLY A 112 21.48 21.42 -27.74
C GLY A 112 22.23 22.45 -26.90
N VAL A 113 22.36 22.25 -25.59
CA VAL A 113 23.09 23.17 -24.70
C VAL A 113 24.56 22.72 -24.54
N PRO A 114 25.51 23.65 -24.31
CA PRO A 114 26.91 23.31 -24.13
C PRO A 114 27.11 22.27 -23.02
N GLY A 115 27.91 21.24 -23.29
CA GLY A 115 28.11 20.12 -22.37
C GLY A 115 27.19 18.91 -22.58
N GLU A 116 26.29 18.92 -23.57
CA GLU A 116 25.51 17.74 -23.99
C GLU A 116 26.45 16.58 -24.35
N ILE A 117 26.13 15.39 -23.84
CA ILE A 117 27.00 14.22 -23.93
C ILE A 117 26.41 13.20 -24.92
N PHE A 118 27.23 12.77 -25.87
CA PHE A 118 26.98 11.59 -26.68
C PHE A 118 27.85 10.44 -26.17
N VAL A 119 27.24 9.27 -26.00
CA VAL A 119 27.90 8.11 -25.39
C VAL A 119 27.87 6.92 -26.35
N CYS A 120 28.68 5.90 -26.09
CA CYS A 120 28.51 4.59 -26.68
C CYS A 120 28.56 3.50 -25.62
N PHE A 121 27.92 2.37 -25.92
CA PHE A 121 28.04 1.16 -25.11
C PHE A 121 29.27 0.38 -25.56
N THR A 122 30.05 -0.13 -24.60
CA THR A 122 31.23 -0.96 -24.87
C THR A 122 31.17 -2.21 -24.01
N LYS A 123 31.17 -3.39 -24.64
CA LYS A 123 31.21 -4.66 -23.92
C LYS A 123 32.61 -4.86 -23.35
N VAL A 124 32.70 -5.15 -22.05
CA VAL A 124 33.99 -5.41 -21.40
C VAL A 124 34.09 -6.91 -21.08
N PRO A 125 35.14 -7.61 -21.56
CA PRO A 125 35.32 -9.03 -21.27
C PRO A 125 35.38 -9.33 -19.77
N GLU A 126 34.84 -10.49 -19.40
CA GLU A 126 34.92 -11.00 -18.03
C GLU A 126 36.39 -11.24 -17.64
N GLY A 127 36.80 -10.74 -16.46
CA GLY A 127 38.18 -10.81 -15.97
C GLY A 127 38.97 -9.49 -16.03
N VAL A 128 38.47 -8.45 -16.71
CA VAL A 128 39.08 -7.11 -16.68
C VAL A 128 38.62 -6.36 -15.42
N GLY A 129 39.51 -6.25 -14.44
CA GLY A 129 39.25 -5.57 -13.17
C GLY A 129 38.81 -4.11 -13.32
N VAL A 130 38.05 -3.61 -12.34
CA VAL A 130 37.57 -2.22 -12.33
C VAL A 130 38.71 -1.26 -11.97
N ILE A 131 39.03 -0.33 -12.86
CA ILE A 131 40.11 0.64 -12.67
C ILE A 131 39.67 1.68 -11.62
N LYS A 132 40.47 1.82 -10.55
CA LYS A 132 40.33 2.89 -9.55
C LYS A 132 41.39 3.96 -9.81
N SER A 133 40.98 5.21 -10.04
CA SER A 133 41.93 6.33 -10.14
C SER A 133 42.30 6.85 -8.74
N SER A 134 43.49 6.50 -8.24
CA SER A 134 44.05 7.09 -7.02
C SER A 134 44.81 8.37 -7.34
N LYS A 135 44.29 9.52 -6.89
CA LYS A 135 45.04 10.78 -6.86
C LYS A 135 45.85 10.85 -5.56
N LYS A 136 46.93 10.07 -5.46
CA LYS A 136 47.91 10.23 -4.37
C LYS A 136 49.29 9.70 -4.78
N ASP A 137 49.96 10.41 -5.68
CA ASP A 137 51.42 10.37 -5.81
C ASP A 137 51.95 11.76 -6.16
N LYS A 138 52.12 12.56 -5.11
CA LYS A 138 53.19 13.55 -5.04
C LYS A 138 53.93 13.24 -3.76
N VAL A 139 55.27 13.20 -3.86
CA VAL A 139 56.27 12.93 -2.81
C VAL A 139 56.74 11.47 -2.73
N ASN A 140 57.65 11.06 -3.63
CA ASN A 140 59.07 10.93 -3.26
C ASN A 140 59.96 10.70 -4.49
N LYS A 141 60.96 11.58 -4.61
CA LYS A 141 62.12 11.46 -5.47
C LYS A 141 63.15 10.68 -4.66
N VAL A 142 63.74 9.64 -5.26
CA VAL A 142 65.07 9.02 -5.04
C VAL A 142 64.97 7.49 -5.19
N GLU A 143 65.89 6.96 -6.00
CA GLU A 143 66.26 5.54 -6.20
C GLU A 143 65.30 4.58 -6.94
N ARG A 144 65.49 4.50 -8.26
CA ARG A 144 66.21 3.35 -8.85
C ARG A 144 66.54 3.62 -10.32
N SER A 145 67.81 3.92 -10.55
CA SER A 145 68.49 3.69 -11.81
C SER A 145 68.55 2.18 -12.12
N THR A 146 68.78 1.87 -13.40
CA THR A 146 68.88 0.54 -14.04
C THR A 146 67.49 0.03 -14.45
N ILE A 147 67.03 0.18 -15.70
CA ILE A 147 67.64 -0.33 -16.94
C ILE A 147 67.43 0.70 -18.06
N ARG A 148 68.52 1.01 -18.76
CA ARG A 148 68.60 1.82 -19.98
C ARG A 148 68.93 0.86 -21.14
N ALA A 149 68.59 1.30 -22.35
CA ALA A 149 68.76 0.65 -23.67
C ALA A 149 67.50 -0.14 -24.08
N SER A 150 66.87 0.09 -25.23
CA SER A 150 67.22 0.77 -26.49
C SER A 150 65.88 0.91 -27.24
N PHE A 151 65.48 2.03 -27.82
CA PHE A 151 65.93 2.56 -29.11
C PHE A 151 65.50 4.03 -29.25
N SER A 152 66.32 4.81 -29.94
CA SER A 152 66.15 6.24 -30.18
C SER A 152 65.74 6.55 -31.62
N ALA A 153 64.93 7.60 -31.74
CA ALA A 153 64.83 8.59 -32.83
C ALA A 153 64.08 8.24 -34.13
N SER A 154 63.00 8.97 -34.41
CA SER A 154 63.04 10.09 -35.36
C SER A 154 61.72 10.89 -35.37
N SER A 155 61.86 12.20 -35.53
CA SER A 155 60.80 13.18 -35.68
C SER A 155 60.41 13.33 -37.15
N THR A 156 59.12 13.25 -37.48
CA THR A 156 58.53 14.00 -38.59
C THR A 156 57.05 14.24 -38.32
N SER A 157 56.64 15.47 -38.57
CA SER A 157 55.27 15.96 -38.59
C SER A 157 54.46 15.27 -39.67
N ASP A 158 53.38 14.58 -39.33
CA ASP A 158 52.22 14.50 -40.21
C ASP A 158 50.93 14.10 -39.49
N LYS A 159 49.89 14.85 -39.87
CA LYS A 159 48.43 14.67 -39.80
C LYS A 159 47.83 13.57 -38.92
N LEU A 160 46.80 13.99 -38.17
CA LEU A 160 45.79 13.18 -37.48
C LEU A 160 45.57 11.81 -38.13
N SER A 161 45.92 10.75 -37.40
CA SER A 161 45.49 9.38 -37.70
C SER A 161 44.79 8.76 -36.50
N MET A 162 43.62 8.23 -36.84
CA MET A 162 42.81 7.25 -36.10
C MET A 162 43.64 6.03 -35.68
N SER A 163 43.50 5.61 -34.42
CA SER A 163 43.58 4.22 -33.87
C SER A 163 44.02 4.33 -32.40
N GLU A 164 43.40 3.70 -31.40
CA GLU A 164 43.07 2.28 -31.32
C GLU A 164 41.66 2.07 -30.75
N TYR A 165 40.71 1.73 -31.61
CA TYR A 165 39.56 0.92 -31.20
C TYR A 165 39.87 -0.50 -31.69
N PRO A 166 39.80 -1.55 -30.84
CA PRO A 166 39.90 -2.90 -31.36
C PRO A 166 38.73 -3.11 -32.32
N GLU A 167 39.06 -3.41 -33.58
CA GLU A 167 38.10 -3.91 -34.57
C GLU A 167 37.41 -5.14 -33.99
N THR A 168 36.26 -4.91 -33.39
CA THR A 168 35.40 -5.97 -32.87
C THR A 168 34.11 -5.77 -33.66
N GLU A 169 33.76 -6.75 -34.48
CA GLU A 169 32.49 -6.78 -35.21
C GLU A 169 31.37 -6.23 -34.31
N SER A 170 30.72 -5.13 -34.71
CA SER A 170 29.83 -4.37 -33.83
C SER A 170 28.56 -5.18 -33.57
N SER A 171 28.61 -6.06 -32.57
CA SER A 171 27.49 -6.91 -32.21
C SER A 171 26.33 -6.05 -31.72
N PRO A 172 25.07 -6.50 -31.89
CA PRO A 172 23.93 -5.83 -31.28
C PRO A 172 24.07 -5.78 -29.76
N VAL A 173 23.51 -4.73 -29.16
CA VAL A 173 23.34 -4.62 -27.72
C VAL A 173 22.06 -5.35 -27.32
N TYR A 174 22.14 -6.18 -26.29
CA TYR A 174 21.00 -6.98 -25.82
C TYR A 174 20.53 -6.51 -24.45
N PHE A 175 19.22 -6.53 -24.24
CA PHE A 175 18.63 -6.48 -22.90
C PHE A 175 19.12 -7.68 -22.10
N GLY A 176 19.69 -7.41 -20.92
CA GLY A 176 20.34 -8.38 -20.06
C GLY A 176 21.86 -8.42 -20.18
N ASP A 177 22.47 -7.71 -21.14
CA ASP A 177 23.92 -7.60 -21.20
C ASP A 177 24.43 -6.94 -19.90
N THR A 178 25.41 -7.59 -19.27
CA THR A 178 26.12 -7.12 -18.07
C THR A 178 27.55 -6.72 -18.44
N ASN A 179 28.27 -6.12 -17.49
CA ASN A 179 29.66 -5.65 -17.70
C ASN A 179 29.81 -4.65 -18.86
N VAL A 180 28.79 -3.84 -19.11
CA VAL A 180 28.82 -2.81 -20.16
C VAL A 180 29.46 -1.54 -19.59
N ALA A 181 30.50 -1.04 -20.25
CA ALA A 181 31.02 0.30 -20.00
C ALA A 181 30.27 1.32 -20.87
N ILE A 182 30.03 2.50 -20.31
CA ILE A 182 29.50 3.64 -21.08
C ILE A 182 30.62 4.65 -21.24
N THR A 183 30.98 4.96 -22.49
CA THR A 183 32.06 5.89 -22.82
C THR A 183 31.49 7.15 -23.44
N VAL A 184 31.91 8.33 -22.96
CA VAL A 184 31.59 9.60 -23.61
C VAL A 184 32.42 9.74 -24.88
N VAL A 185 31.74 9.77 -26.03
CA VAL A 185 32.33 9.94 -27.36
C VAL A 185 32.57 11.42 -27.64
N GLU A 186 31.56 12.25 -27.37
CA GLU A 186 31.58 13.70 -27.59
C GLU A 186 30.82 14.38 -26.44
N SER A 187 31.25 15.57 -26.03
CA SER A 187 30.63 16.31 -24.93
C SER A 187 30.26 17.75 -25.25
N ASN A 188 30.15 18.10 -26.54
CA ASN A 188 29.79 19.42 -27.04
C ASN A 188 30.58 20.53 -26.30
N ARG A 189 31.89 20.32 -26.23
CA ARG A 189 32.88 21.16 -25.55
C ARG A 189 34.15 21.24 -26.38
N HIS A 190 34.86 22.36 -26.29
CA HIS A 190 36.19 22.49 -26.88
C HIS A 190 37.23 21.54 -26.26
N SER A 191 37.04 21.12 -25.01
CA SER A 191 37.97 20.23 -24.32
C SER A 191 37.46 18.80 -24.27
N GLN A 192 38.27 17.86 -24.75
CA GLN A 192 38.02 16.42 -24.68
C GLN A 192 38.38 15.79 -23.32
N MET A 193 38.77 16.59 -22.32
CA MET A 193 39.14 16.07 -20.99
C MET A 193 38.00 15.30 -20.29
N PHE A 194 36.76 15.52 -20.73
CA PHE A 194 35.54 14.89 -20.21
C PHE A 194 35.01 13.75 -21.09
N ASN A 195 35.75 13.39 -22.14
CA ASN A 195 35.40 12.27 -23.03
C ASN A 195 36.05 10.99 -22.47
N LYS A 196 35.60 10.59 -21.28
CA LYS A 196 36.08 9.40 -20.56
C LYS A 196 34.93 8.43 -20.31
N ARG A 197 35.27 7.22 -19.86
CA ARG A 197 34.29 6.26 -19.33
C ARG A 197 33.59 6.84 -18.10
N LEU A 198 32.32 6.49 -17.95
CA LEU A 198 31.55 6.91 -16.78
C LEU A 198 32.09 6.22 -15.52
N SER A 199 32.17 6.99 -14.45
CA SER A 199 32.73 6.56 -13.18
C SER A 199 31.86 6.98 -12.00
N ASN A 200 31.90 6.22 -10.92
CA ASN A 200 31.29 6.55 -9.65
C ASN A 200 32.29 7.31 -8.78
N PHE A 201 31.93 8.52 -8.39
CA PHE A 201 32.75 9.36 -7.55
C PHE A 201 31.94 9.97 -6.41
N LYS A 202 32.46 9.80 -5.19
CA LYS A 202 31.89 10.36 -3.97
C LYS A 202 32.94 11.22 -3.26
N LYS A 203 32.60 12.49 -3.02
CA LYS A 203 33.38 13.36 -2.15
C LYS A 203 33.18 12.97 -0.68
N PRO A 204 34.17 13.14 0.21
CA PRO A 204 34.00 12.91 1.65
C PRO A 204 32.87 13.73 2.28
N THR A 205 32.61 14.93 1.76
CA THR A 205 31.51 15.82 2.21
C THR A 205 30.13 15.44 1.65
N SER A 206 30.07 14.44 0.78
CA SER A 206 28.81 14.02 0.16
C SER A 206 27.91 13.33 1.17
N ARG A 207 26.64 13.73 1.22
CA ARG A 207 25.64 13.13 2.11
C ARG A 207 25.04 11.82 1.57
N ILE A 208 25.17 11.55 0.27
CA ILE A 208 24.62 10.33 -0.36
C ILE A 208 25.58 9.14 -0.16
N VAL A 209 25.02 7.94 0.04
CA VAL A 209 25.81 6.73 0.29
C VAL A 209 26.52 6.26 -0.98
N GLY A 210 25.79 6.12 -2.09
CA GLY A 210 26.25 5.48 -3.33
C GLY A 210 27.22 6.34 -4.16
N GLY A 211 26.92 7.60 -4.44
CA GLY A 211 27.85 8.51 -5.13
C GLY A 211 27.30 9.08 -6.43
N TYR A 212 28.08 9.92 -7.10
CA TYR A 212 27.66 10.63 -8.31
C TYR A 212 28.32 10.06 -9.56
N ILE A 213 27.61 10.14 -10.69
CA ILE A 213 28.13 9.75 -11.98
C ILE A 213 28.99 10.88 -12.55
N CYS A 214 30.22 10.57 -12.93
CA CYS A 214 31.18 11.49 -13.51
C CYS A 214 31.71 10.97 -14.85
N CYS A 215 32.24 11.86 -15.68
CA CYS A 215 32.84 11.58 -16.99
C CYS A 215 34.23 12.19 -17.14
N ASP A 216 34.88 12.60 -16.05
CA ASP A 216 36.23 13.19 -16.04
C ASP A 216 37.33 12.20 -15.65
N GLY A 217 36.99 10.92 -15.52
CA GLY A 217 37.89 9.84 -15.12
C GLY A 217 38.16 9.75 -13.61
N ARG A 218 37.57 10.61 -12.77
CA ARG A 218 37.72 10.50 -11.31
C ARG A 218 36.86 9.37 -10.74
N GLY A 219 37.37 8.69 -9.72
CA GLY A 219 36.64 7.64 -9.02
C GLY A 219 36.84 6.27 -9.65
N THR A 220 35.83 5.42 -9.52
CA THR A 220 35.85 4.02 -9.93
C THR A 220 35.00 3.84 -11.19
N GLU A 221 35.54 3.21 -12.23
CA GLU A 221 34.79 2.96 -13.48
C GLU A 221 33.49 2.18 -13.21
N LEU A 222 32.39 2.57 -13.87
CA LEU A 222 31.09 1.92 -13.71
C LEU A 222 30.88 0.77 -14.70
N ARG A 223 30.24 -0.29 -14.22
CA ARG A 223 29.84 -1.47 -15.00
C ARG A 223 28.33 -1.57 -14.97
N PHE A 224 27.71 -1.34 -16.13
CA PHE A 224 26.27 -1.30 -16.26
C PHE A 224 25.73 -2.65 -16.72
N SER A 225 24.51 -2.91 -16.28
CA SER A 225 23.62 -3.89 -16.89
C SER A 225 22.53 -3.16 -17.67
N ILE A 226 22.22 -3.62 -18.88
CA ILE A 226 21.22 -3.02 -19.76
C ILE A 226 19.88 -3.72 -19.55
N TRP A 227 18.90 -3.04 -18.95
CA TRP A 227 17.60 -3.63 -18.63
C TRP A 227 16.48 -2.98 -19.45
N PRO A 228 15.41 -3.71 -19.77
CA PRO A 228 14.23 -3.08 -20.32
C PRO A 228 13.52 -2.23 -19.26
N THR A 229 12.68 -1.30 -19.71
CA THR A 229 11.75 -0.59 -18.82
C THR A 229 10.81 -1.58 -18.15
N LYS A 230 10.41 -1.28 -16.91
CA LYS A 230 9.43 -2.11 -16.21
C LYS A 230 8.10 -2.00 -16.98
N PRO A 231 7.57 -3.11 -17.53
CA PRO A 231 6.31 -3.07 -18.25
C PRO A 231 5.18 -2.67 -17.30
N LYS A 232 4.24 -1.84 -17.76
CA LYS A 232 3.06 -1.49 -16.95
C LYS A 232 2.05 -2.63 -17.03
N ILE A 233 1.29 -2.86 -15.96
CA ILE A 233 0.19 -3.82 -15.99
C ILE A 233 -1.05 -3.07 -16.49
N GLU A 234 -1.40 -3.29 -17.75
CA GLU A 234 -2.51 -2.59 -18.40
C GLU A 234 -3.85 -3.21 -18.03
N GLN A 235 -3.87 -4.51 -17.78
CA GLN A 235 -5.12 -5.23 -17.54
C GLN A 235 -4.90 -6.44 -16.64
N ILE A 236 -5.77 -6.61 -15.64
CA ILE A 236 -5.86 -7.82 -14.82
C ILE A 236 -7.29 -8.36 -14.93
N SER A 237 -7.43 -9.60 -15.37
CA SER A 237 -8.72 -10.27 -15.55
C SER A 237 -8.87 -11.36 -14.49
N MET A 238 -9.95 -11.31 -13.70
CA MET A 238 -10.28 -12.27 -12.64
C MET A 238 -11.78 -12.56 -12.67
N LEU A 239 -12.21 -13.76 -13.09
CA LEU A 239 -13.64 -14.09 -13.24
C LEU A 239 -14.38 -13.02 -14.08
N ASN A 240 -15.24 -12.22 -13.43
CA ASN A 240 -16.05 -11.15 -14.02
C ASN A 240 -15.47 -9.75 -13.73
N LYS A 241 -14.31 -9.67 -13.06
CA LYS A 241 -13.65 -8.42 -12.70
C LYS A 241 -12.52 -8.15 -13.68
N LEU A 242 -12.55 -6.96 -14.27
CA LEU A 242 -11.48 -6.42 -15.09
C LEU A 242 -10.91 -5.19 -14.39
N ILE A 243 -9.62 -5.21 -14.11
CA ILE A 243 -8.88 -4.05 -13.60
C ILE A 243 -8.06 -3.51 -14.77
N THR A 244 -8.31 -2.27 -15.15
CA THR A 244 -7.53 -1.57 -16.19
C THR A 244 -6.60 -0.56 -15.52
N SER A 245 -5.33 -0.54 -15.92
CA SER A 245 -4.28 0.31 -15.35
C SER A 245 -3.99 0.04 -13.87
N TYR A 246 -3.08 -0.89 -13.61
CA TYR A 246 -2.64 -1.28 -12.26
C TYR A 246 -1.22 -0.77 -11.95
N GLN A 247 -1.01 -0.27 -10.73
CA GLN A 247 0.32 0.12 -10.24
C GLN A 247 0.93 -0.97 -9.35
N TYR A 248 2.22 -1.28 -9.55
CA TYR A 248 2.95 -2.23 -8.69
C TYR A 248 2.81 -1.85 -7.20
N GLY A 249 2.50 -2.83 -6.37
CA GLY A 249 2.24 -2.65 -4.94
C GLY A 249 0.78 -2.36 -4.57
N GLN A 250 -0.09 -2.04 -5.54
CA GLN A 250 -1.52 -1.81 -5.29
C GLN A 250 -2.22 -3.11 -4.85
N LYS A 251 -3.07 -3.05 -3.81
CA LYS A 251 -3.72 -4.24 -3.26
C LYS A 251 -4.98 -4.61 -4.02
N ILE A 252 -5.06 -5.84 -4.49
CA ILE A 252 -6.19 -6.40 -5.23
C ILE A 252 -7.02 -7.30 -4.31
N ALA A 253 -8.24 -6.91 -3.99
CA ALA A 253 -9.16 -7.80 -3.28
C ALA A 253 -9.58 -8.99 -4.19
N LEU A 254 -9.47 -10.21 -3.66
CA LEU A 254 -9.95 -11.40 -4.35
C LEU A 254 -11.49 -11.46 -4.28
N PRO A 255 -12.20 -11.67 -5.41
CA PRO A 255 -13.65 -11.81 -5.39
C PRO A 255 -14.08 -12.97 -4.48
N SER A 256 -15.10 -12.75 -3.65
CA SER A 256 -15.66 -13.79 -2.76
C SER A 256 -16.11 -15.02 -3.54
N ALA A 257 -16.64 -14.85 -4.76
CA ALA A 257 -16.99 -15.95 -5.66
C ALA A 257 -15.78 -16.82 -6.04
N LEU A 258 -14.59 -16.23 -6.18
CA LEU A 258 -13.35 -16.95 -6.46
C LEU A 258 -12.96 -17.81 -5.24
N LEU A 259 -13.04 -17.22 -4.04
CA LEU A 259 -12.78 -17.90 -2.76
C LEU A 259 -13.83 -18.97 -2.41
N MET A 260 -15.10 -18.76 -2.77
CA MET A 260 -16.20 -19.70 -2.52
C MET A 260 -16.20 -20.86 -3.52
N SER A 261 -15.83 -20.61 -4.79
CA SER A 261 -15.61 -21.68 -5.79
C SER A 261 -14.48 -22.63 -5.38
N MET A 262 -13.57 -22.15 -4.52
CA MET A 262 -12.46 -22.90 -3.95
C MET A 262 -12.84 -23.75 -2.73
N ALA A 263 -13.99 -23.48 -2.09
CA ALA A 263 -14.43 -24.11 -0.83
C ALA A 263 -15.47 -25.24 -1.01
N LYS A 264 -16.18 -25.32 -2.15
CA LYS A 264 -17.22 -26.33 -2.37
C LYS A 264 -16.62 -27.70 -2.75
N ARG A 265 -16.99 -28.75 -1.98
CA ARG A 265 -16.66 -30.16 -2.28
C ARG A 265 -17.18 -30.58 -3.65
N THR A 266 -16.37 -31.32 -4.39
CA THR A 266 -16.78 -32.15 -5.53
C THR A 266 -17.39 -33.44 -5.02
N ASP A 267 -18.71 -33.47 -4.81
CA ASP A 267 -19.45 -34.73 -4.58
C ASP A 267 -20.41 -35.10 -5.73
N ASP A 268 -20.54 -34.27 -6.77
CA ASP A 268 -21.35 -34.63 -7.95
C ASP A 268 -20.48 -35.09 -9.11
N ALA A 269 -20.30 -36.41 -9.19
CA ALA A 269 -19.83 -37.10 -10.39
C ALA A 269 -20.94 -37.12 -11.47
N ASN A 270 -21.28 -35.95 -12.02
CA ASN A 270 -21.87 -35.74 -13.35
C ASN A 270 -22.41 -34.31 -13.49
N VAL A 271 -21.54 -33.33 -13.74
CA VAL A 271 -21.74 -32.15 -14.62
C VAL A 271 -20.35 -31.54 -14.82
N GLY A 272 -20.05 -31.10 -16.05
CA GLY A 272 -18.71 -30.78 -16.56
C GLY A 272 -17.78 -29.97 -15.65
N ILE A 273 -16.48 -30.27 -15.78
CA ILE A 273 -15.32 -29.62 -15.17
C ILE A 273 -15.58 -28.12 -14.93
N LYS A 274 -15.95 -27.74 -13.70
CA LYS A 274 -16.02 -26.33 -13.30
C LYS A 274 -14.58 -25.83 -13.21
N LYS A 275 -14.09 -25.29 -14.32
CA LYS A 275 -12.73 -24.76 -14.49
C LYS A 275 -12.48 -23.73 -13.39
N MET A 276 -11.56 -23.99 -12.46
CA MET A 276 -11.11 -22.98 -11.50
C MET A 276 -10.63 -21.76 -12.29
N ALA A 277 -11.09 -20.57 -11.90
CA ALA A 277 -10.85 -19.37 -12.68
C ALA A 277 -9.40 -18.90 -12.55
N ASP A 278 -8.73 -18.76 -13.69
CA ASP A 278 -7.38 -18.24 -13.77
C ASP A 278 -7.40 -16.71 -13.66
N ILE A 279 -6.30 -16.14 -13.13
CA ILE A 279 -6.05 -14.71 -13.13
C ILE A 279 -5.04 -14.39 -14.22
N LEU A 280 -5.43 -13.56 -15.18
CA LEU A 280 -4.58 -13.15 -16.30
C LEU A 280 -4.11 -11.71 -16.10
N PHE A 281 -2.81 -11.49 -16.26
CA PHE A 281 -2.17 -10.18 -16.25
C PHE A 281 -1.68 -9.88 -17.66
N ARG A 282 -2.09 -8.76 -18.25
CA ARG A 282 -1.59 -8.26 -19.53
C ARG A 282 -0.77 -7.00 -19.31
N LEU A 283 0.39 -6.98 -19.94
CA LEU A 283 1.40 -5.95 -19.75
C LEU A 283 1.54 -5.08 -21.00
N SER A 284 2.04 -3.86 -20.83
CA SER A 284 2.19 -2.85 -21.89
C SER A 284 3.17 -3.22 -23.00
N ASN A 285 4.01 -4.23 -22.79
CA ASN A 285 4.88 -4.80 -23.81
C ASN A 285 4.21 -5.95 -24.59
N GLY A 286 2.90 -6.19 -24.37
CA GLY A 286 2.15 -7.28 -24.97
C GLY A 286 2.36 -8.65 -24.32
N ALA A 287 3.19 -8.73 -23.27
CA ALA A 287 3.42 -9.96 -22.53
C ALA A 287 2.23 -10.28 -21.61
N GLU A 288 2.04 -11.55 -21.29
CA GLU A 288 0.94 -12.01 -20.42
C GLU A 288 1.46 -12.93 -19.31
N ALA A 289 1.03 -12.71 -18.06
CA ALA A 289 1.29 -13.62 -16.95
C ALA A 289 -0.03 -14.31 -16.55
N MET A 290 0.03 -15.57 -16.13
CA MET A 290 -1.16 -16.31 -15.72
C MET A 290 -0.94 -16.96 -14.37
N LEU A 291 -1.74 -16.58 -13.38
CA LEU A 291 -1.84 -17.29 -12.10
C LEU A 291 -3.00 -18.27 -12.21
N SER A 292 -2.69 -19.57 -12.25
CA SER A 292 -3.73 -20.58 -12.39
C SER A 292 -4.55 -20.71 -11.12
N GLY A 293 -5.86 -20.97 -11.28
CA GLY A 293 -6.76 -21.15 -10.15
C GLY A 293 -6.32 -22.29 -9.21
N ALA A 294 -5.72 -23.35 -9.76
CA ALA A 294 -5.20 -24.49 -8.99
C ALA A 294 -3.97 -24.12 -8.12
N VAL A 295 -3.05 -23.31 -8.65
CA VAL A 295 -1.86 -22.85 -7.89
C VAL A 295 -2.28 -21.87 -6.80
N LEU A 296 -3.21 -20.96 -7.13
CA LEU A 296 -3.78 -20.04 -6.15
C LEU A 296 -4.48 -20.81 -5.01
N HIS A 297 -5.27 -21.85 -5.34
CA HIS A 297 -5.94 -22.71 -4.37
C HIS A 297 -4.97 -23.40 -3.42
N SER A 298 -3.96 -24.08 -3.95
CA SER A 298 -2.95 -24.79 -3.15
C SER A 298 -2.21 -23.85 -2.20
N LYS A 299 -1.91 -22.63 -2.65
CA LYS A 299 -1.18 -21.63 -1.85
C LYS A 299 -2.05 -20.97 -0.79
N VAL A 300 -3.33 -20.71 -1.10
CA VAL A 300 -4.33 -20.28 -0.10
C VAL A 300 -4.54 -21.35 0.98
N GLN A 301 -4.57 -22.64 0.62
CA GLN A 301 -4.62 -23.75 1.58
C GLN A 301 -3.40 -23.79 2.52
N GLN A 302 -2.20 -23.54 1.98
CA GLN A 302 -0.98 -23.47 2.80
C GLN A 302 -1.01 -22.25 3.73
N HIS A 303 -1.46 -21.10 3.23
CA HIS A 303 -1.58 -19.86 3.97
C HIS A 303 -2.66 -19.93 5.09
N ALA A 304 -3.64 -20.83 4.94
CA ALA A 304 -4.71 -21.07 5.91
C ALA A 304 -4.33 -22.01 7.07
N LYS A 305 -3.19 -22.72 7.02
CA LYS A 305 -2.77 -23.63 8.11
C LYS A 305 -2.13 -22.85 9.27
N PRO A 306 -2.46 -23.16 10.54
CA PRO A 306 -1.89 -22.45 11.69
C PRO A 306 -0.37 -22.68 11.83
N LEU A 307 0.37 -21.60 12.06
CA LEU A 307 1.83 -21.57 12.24
C LEU A 307 2.28 -22.56 13.34
N ARG A 308 3.18 -23.48 13.00
CA ARG A 308 3.93 -24.25 13.98
C ARG A 308 5.23 -23.49 14.30
N SER A 309 5.22 -22.69 15.36
CA SER A 309 6.35 -21.93 15.95
C SER A 309 6.59 -20.49 15.44
N ASN A 310 7.14 -19.67 16.34
CA ASN A 310 7.20 -18.19 16.33
C ASN A 310 8.25 -17.57 15.38
N GLN A 311 8.62 -18.21 14.26
CA GLN A 311 9.67 -17.65 13.39
C GLN A 311 9.38 -17.57 11.88
N ASP A 312 8.22 -18.02 11.37
CA ASP A 312 7.94 -17.96 9.93
C ASP A 312 6.60 -17.30 9.61
N GLU A 313 6.59 -15.98 9.35
CA GLU A 313 5.51 -15.37 8.56
C GLU A 313 5.60 -15.94 7.14
N HIS A 314 4.71 -16.86 6.77
CA HIS A 314 4.68 -17.39 5.41
C HIS A 314 4.14 -16.34 4.43
N GLU A 315 5.01 -15.47 3.91
CA GLU A 315 4.74 -14.69 2.71
C GLU A 315 4.54 -15.64 1.53
N SER A 316 3.29 -15.76 1.08
CA SER A 316 2.95 -16.61 -0.06
C SER A 316 3.20 -15.85 -1.36
N VAL A 317 4.43 -15.96 -1.86
CA VAL A 317 4.88 -15.32 -3.11
C VAL A 317 4.69 -16.26 -4.32
N PHE A 318 4.11 -15.76 -5.40
CA PHE A 318 3.95 -16.41 -6.69
C PHE A 318 4.93 -15.81 -7.70
N GLU A 319 5.65 -16.67 -8.38
CA GLU A 319 6.52 -16.29 -9.48
C GLU A 319 5.83 -16.70 -10.79
N LEU A 320 5.39 -15.70 -11.55
CA LEU A 320 4.58 -15.87 -12.76
C LEU A 320 5.42 -15.55 -14.00
N PRO A 321 5.98 -16.55 -14.70
CA PRO A 321 6.73 -16.31 -15.93
C PRO A 321 5.85 -15.67 -17.00
N LEU A 322 6.40 -14.67 -17.68
CA LEU A 322 5.69 -14.00 -18.76
C LEU A 322 5.64 -14.88 -20.02
N ARG A 323 4.46 -14.95 -20.61
CA ARG A 323 4.22 -15.49 -21.95
C ARG A 323 4.44 -14.37 -22.95
N ASN A 324 5.07 -14.69 -24.08
CA ASN A 324 5.33 -13.75 -25.18
C ASN A 324 6.20 -12.54 -24.81
N GLY A 325 6.96 -12.63 -23.72
CA GLY A 325 7.91 -11.59 -23.32
C GLY A 325 8.90 -12.10 -22.28
N PRO A 326 10.01 -11.39 -22.06
CA PRO A 326 11.04 -11.81 -21.12
C PRO A 326 10.69 -11.47 -19.67
N GLY A 327 11.13 -12.32 -18.74
CA GLY A 327 10.97 -12.09 -17.30
C GLY A 327 9.73 -12.71 -16.69
N MET A 328 9.41 -12.25 -15.48
CA MET A 328 8.37 -12.81 -14.62
C MET A 328 7.77 -11.73 -13.70
N LEU A 329 6.50 -11.88 -13.34
CA LEU A 329 5.85 -11.09 -12.30
C LEU A 329 5.96 -11.80 -10.95
N VAL A 330 6.25 -11.05 -9.91
CA VAL A 330 6.21 -11.52 -8.54
C VAL A 330 4.91 -11.01 -7.91
N VAL A 331 4.07 -11.93 -7.46
CA VAL A 331 2.76 -11.61 -6.85
C VAL A 331 2.74 -12.16 -5.43
N GLN A 332 2.24 -11.42 -4.46
CA GLN A 332 2.19 -11.81 -3.06
C GLN A 332 0.73 -11.90 -2.59
N LEU A 333 0.42 -12.95 -1.83
CA LEU A 333 -0.83 -13.06 -1.09
C LEU A 333 -0.64 -12.46 0.32
N THR A 334 -1.59 -11.61 0.72
CA THR A 334 -1.60 -10.95 2.03
C THR A 334 -3.00 -11.00 2.65
N GLY A 335 -3.08 -10.88 3.98
CA GLY A 335 -4.36 -10.87 4.72
C GLY A 335 -4.76 -12.25 5.26
N THR A 336 -5.91 -12.30 5.93
CA THR A 336 -6.41 -13.52 6.60
C THR A 336 -7.38 -14.28 5.69
N ALA A 337 -7.18 -15.60 5.58
CA ALA A 337 -8.12 -16.47 4.86
C ALA A 337 -9.50 -16.50 5.56
N PRO A 338 -10.62 -16.47 4.82
CA PRO A 338 -11.96 -16.58 5.41
C PRO A 338 -12.15 -17.90 6.17
N LEU A 339 -12.85 -17.86 7.31
CA LEU A 339 -13.09 -19.02 8.18
C LEU A 339 -13.78 -20.20 7.47
N THR A 340 -14.65 -19.92 6.51
CA THR A 340 -15.29 -20.92 5.63
C THR A 340 -14.30 -21.76 4.82
N VAL A 341 -13.15 -21.18 4.46
CA VAL A 341 -12.07 -21.87 3.75
C VAL A 341 -11.27 -22.72 4.76
N THR A 342 -10.96 -22.17 5.93
CA THR A 342 -10.21 -22.84 7.00
C THR A 342 -10.96 -24.03 7.62
N GLU A 343 -12.27 -23.90 7.87
CA GLU A 343 -13.14 -24.95 8.45
C GLU A 343 -13.32 -26.15 7.50
N SER A 344 -13.36 -25.92 6.18
CA SER A 344 -13.43 -26.99 5.20
C SER A 344 -12.16 -27.87 5.17
N PHE A 345 -11.01 -27.33 5.59
CA PHE A 345 -9.70 -27.99 5.54
C PHE A 345 -9.27 -28.61 6.87
N THR A 346 -9.85 -28.20 8.00
CA THR A 346 -9.61 -28.84 9.30
C THR A 346 -10.37 -30.15 9.46
N ALA A 347 -11.48 -30.34 8.75
CA ALA A 347 -12.29 -31.57 8.78
C ALA A 347 -11.58 -32.84 8.26
N THR A 348 -10.41 -32.72 7.61
CA THR A 348 -9.70 -33.88 7.03
C THR A 348 -8.63 -34.51 7.91
N ASN A 349 -8.36 -34.02 9.13
CA ASN A 349 -7.34 -34.62 10.01
C ASN A 349 -7.79 -34.66 11.48
N GLU A 350 -8.85 -35.39 11.78
CA GLU A 350 -9.07 -35.92 13.13
C GLU A 350 -9.14 -37.45 13.11
N SER A 351 -7.95 -38.05 13.08
CA SER A 351 -7.70 -39.32 13.76
C SER A 351 -6.36 -39.14 14.50
N HIS A 352 -6.41 -39.28 15.82
CA HIS A 352 -5.38 -39.03 16.84
C HIS A 352 -5.33 -37.64 17.47
N ARG A 353 -6.13 -37.51 18.53
CA ARG A 353 -5.91 -36.60 19.67
C ARG A 353 -4.46 -36.63 20.14
N LEU A 354 -3.82 -35.46 20.22
CA LEU A 354 -2.75 -35.18 21.18
C LEU A 354 -2.96 -33.80 21.81
N VAL A 355 -3.25 -33.82 23.10
CA VAL A 355 -3.41 -32.68 24.01
C VAL A 355 -2.12 -31.83 24.02
N PRO A 356 -2.17 -30.49 23.89
CA PRO A 356 -1.00 -29.65 24.13
C PRO A 356 -0.70 -29.55 25.63
N LYS A 357 0.54 -29.85 26.03
CA LYS A 357 1.01 -29.66 27.42
C LYS A 357 1.02 -28.17 27.79
N VAL A 358 0.18 -27.78 28.74
CA VAL A 358 0.24 -26.49 29.45
C VAL A 358 1.55 -26.40 30.23
N LYS A 359 2.23 -25.25 30.17
CA LYS A 359 3.48 -24.99 30.93
C LYS A 359 3.22 -25.11 32.44
N SER A 360 4.11 -25.78 33.17
CA SER A 360 4.00 -26.11 34.61
C SER A 360 3.72 -24.89 35.51
N SER A 361 4.27 -23.71 35.18
CA SER A 361 4.05 -22.46 35.93
C SER A 361 2.62 -21.92 35.83
N THR A 362 1.95 -22.12 34.69
CA THR A 362 0.57 -21.68 34.46
C THR A 362 -0.43 -22.55 35.24
N VAL A 363 -0.11 -23.83 35.44
CA VAL A 363 -0.93 -24.75 36.25
C VAL A 363 -0.90 -24.36 37.74
N LEU A 364 0.26 -23.93 38.25
CA LEU A 364 0.40 -23.47 39.63
C LEU A 364 -0.42 -22.20 39.88
N PHE A 365 -0.40 -21.25 38.94
CA PHE A 365 -1.15 -20.00 39.00
C PHE A 365 -2.68 -20.21 39.09
N TYR A 366 -3.24 -21.10 38.26
CA TYR A 366 -4.67 -21.42 38.33
C TYR A 366 -5.04 -22.21 39.59
N ARG A 367 -4.16 -23.09 40.09
CA ARG A 367 -4.39 -23.78 41.37
C ARG A 367 -4.45 -22.81 42.54
N VAL A 368 -3.53 -21.84 42.61
CA VAL A 368 -3.53 -20.80 43.65
C VAL A 368 -4.79 -19.94 43.55
N SER A 369 -5.20 -19.58 42.33
CA SER A 369 -6.43 -18.80 42.09
C SER A 369 -7.70 -19.54 42.53
N ASP A 370 -7.80 -20.85 42.26
CA ASP A 370 -8.93 -21.68 42.69
C ASP A 370 -8.98 -21.85 44.22
N VAL A 371 -7.82 -22.01 44.86
CA VAL A 371 -7.72 -22.04 46.34
C VAL A 371 -8.18 -20.71 46.93
N LEU A 372 -7.71 -19.57 46.42
CA LEU A 372 -8.11 -18.24 46.89
C LEU A 372 -9.61 -17.99 46.74
N ARG A 373 -10.23 -18.50 45.66
CA ARG A 373 -11.69 -18.39 45.42
C ARG A 373 -12.51 -19.15 46.45
N ARG A 374 -12.01 -20.29 46.95
CA ARG A 374 -12.68 -21.12 47.96
C ARG A 374 -12.59 -20.56 49.38
N VAL A 375 -11.68 -19.61 49.64
CA VAL A 375 -11.53 -19.00 50.98
C VAL A 375 -12.62 -17.92 51.19
N PRO A 376 -13.51 -18.05 52.20
CA PRO A 376 -14.49 -17.03 52.57
C PRO A 376 -13.83 -15.70 52.98
N VAL A 377 -14.51 -14.56 52.77
CA VAL A 377 -13.94 -13.23 53.06
C VAL A 377 -13.56 -13.09 54.53
N SER A 378 -14.41 -13.62 55.42
CA SER A 378 -14.18 -13.61 56.87
C SER A 378 -12.91 -14.36 57.28
N ILE A 379 -12.65 -15.52 56.67
CA ILE A 379 -11.45 -16.33 56.95
C ILE A 379 -10.20 -15.63 56.41
N PHE A 380 -10.27 -15.09 55.19
CA PHE A 380 -9.16 -14.33 54.60
C PHE A 380 -8.86 -13.06 55.40
N ALA A 381 -9.87 -12.33 55.86
CA ALA A 381 -9.69 -11.11 56.64
C ALA A 381 -9.01 -11.40 57.99
N ILE A 382 -9.39 -12.48 58.69
CA ILE A 382 -8.78 -12.88 59.96
C ILE A 382 -7.34 -13.36 59.75
N SER A 383 -7.09 -14.20 58.74
CA SER A 383 -5.74 -14.70 58.46
C SER A 383 -4.81 -13.60 57.96
N TYR A 384 -5.32 -12.67 57.15
CA TYR A 384 -4.60 -11.49 56.70
C TYR A 384 -4.32 -10.53 57.86
N ALA A 385 -5.26 -10.34 58.80
CA ALA A 385 -5.03 -9.54 60.01
C ALA A 385 -3.90 -10.12 60.88
N VAL A 386 -3.89 -11.44 61.11
CA VAL A 386 -2.81 -12.13 61.84
C VAL A 386 -1.47 -12.02 61.11
N LEU A 387 -1.48 -12.21 59.79
CA LEU A 387 -0.30 -12.08 58.94
C LEU A 387 0.25 -10.65 58.96
N THR A 388 -0.62 -9.64 58.86
CA THR A 388 -0.23 -8.23 58.96
C THR A 388 0.34 -7.90 60.33
N HIS A 389 -0.22 -8.43 61.43
CA HIS A 389 0.32 -8.19 62.77
C HIS A 389 1.74 -8.78 62.93
N TYR A 390 1.97 -10.00 62.43
CA TYR A 390 3.28 -10.64 62.50
C TYR A 390 4.31 -9.94 61.59
N LEU A 391 3.91 -9.60 60.36
CA LEU A 391 4.77 -8.91 59.40
C LEU A 391 5.03 -7.45 59.80
N TRP A 392 4.09 -6.77 60.45
CA TRP A 392 4.27 -5.40 60.95
C TRP A 392 5.26 -5.34 62.10
N GLY A 393 5.24 -6.33 63.01
CA GLY A 393 6.26 -6.49 64.05
C GLY A 393 7.65 -6.72 63.46
N ALA A 394 7.76 -7.53 62.40
CA ALA A 394 9.01 -7.73 61.68
C ALA A 394 9.45 -6.49 60.87
N LEU A 395 8.51 -5.71 60.33
CA LEU A 395 8.80 -4.50 59.57
C LEU A 395 9.39 -3.38 60.43
N SER A 396 9.01 -3.33 61.71
CA SER A 396 9.52 -2.34 62.68
C SER A 396 10.95 -2.60 63.16
N THR A 397 11.49 -3.80 62.92
CA THR A 397 12.84 -4.21 63.36
C THR A 397 13.80 -4.47 62.20
N MET A 398 13.33 -4.39 60.95
CA MET A 398 14.13 -4.59 59.74
C MET A 398 14.75 -3.28 59.24
N GLU A 399 16.06 -3.30 58.97
CA GLU A 399 16.75 -2.23 58.24
C GLU A 399 16.35 -2.21 56.75
N ASP A 400 16.51 -1.05 56.12
CA ASP A 400 16.09 -0.81 54.73
C ASP A 400 16.85 -1.73 53.75
N GLY A 401 16.10 -2.58 53.04
CA GLY A 401 16.65 -3.52 52.05
C GLY A 401 15.58 -4.35 51.34
N PHE A 402 16.02 -5.21 50.42
CA PHE A 402 15.15 -6.02 49.54
C PHE A 402 14.10 -6.84 50.30
N CYS A 403 14.43 -7.34 51.49
CA CYS A 403 13.47 -8.06 52.34
C CYS A 403 12.30 -7.19 52.80
N ARG A 404 12.55 -5.91 53.12
CA ARG A 404 11.51 -4.96 53.52
C ARG A 404 10.56 -4.66 52.36
N GLU A 405 11.11 -4.47 51.15
CA GLU A 405 10.31 -4.28 49.94
C GLU A 405 9.45 -5.50 49.61
N LEU A 406 9.99 -6.72 49.79
CA LEU A 406 9.27 -7.96 49.55
C LEU A 406 8.11 -8.15 50.54
N VAL A 407 8.29 -7.76 51.81
CA VAL A 407 7.22 -7.78 52.82
C VAL A 407 6.14 -6.75 52.49
N VAL A 408 6.50 -5.53 52.09
CA VAL A 408 5.55 -4.50 51.65
C VAL A 408 4.79 -4.95 50.40
N PHE A 409 5.48 -5.58 49.45
CA PHE A 409 4.89 -6.14 48.23
C PHE A 409 3.85 -7.22 48.57
N VAL A 410 4.15 -8.13 49.50
CA VAL A 410 3.20 -9.16 49.97
C VAL A 410 1.98 -8.53 50.66
N LEU A 411 2.19 -7.49 51.49
CA LEU A 411 1.08 -6.80 52.17
C LEU A 411 0.17 -6.04 51.19
N VAL A 412 0.69 -5.48 50.10
CA VAL A 412 -0.14 -4.70 49.15
C VAL A 412 -0.79 -5.58 48.09
N ILE A 413 -0.06 -6.58 47.57
CA ILE A 413 -0.53 -7.36 46.42
C ILE A 413 -1.42 -8.52 46.82
N LEU A 414 -1.22 -9.14 47.99
CA LEU A 414 -2.03 -10.27 48.42
C LEU A 414 -3.53 -9.89 48.58
N PRO A 415 -3.91 -8.74 49.17
CA PRO A 415 -5.31 -8.30 49.21
C PRO A 415 -5.85 -7.92 47.83
N ALA A 416 -5.04 -7.25 46.99
CA ALA A 416 -5.43 -6.87 45.64
C ALA A 416 -5.70 -8.09 44.75
N LEU A 417 -4.87 -9.13 44.86
CA LEU A 417 -5.03 -10.41 44.17
C LEU A 417 -6.28 -11.14 44.66
N TYR A 418 -6.52 -11.19 45.98
CA TYR A 418 -7.73 -11.80 46.55
C TYR A 418 -9.00 -11.09 46.07
N ALA A 419 -9.00 -9.75 46.02
CA ALA A 419 -10.11 -8.97 45.50
C ALA A 419 -10.35 -9.23 44.00
N ALA A 420 -9.29 -9.29 43.19
CA ALA A 420 -9.38 -9.57 41.75
C ALA A 420 -9.89 -10.98 41.43
N VAL A 421 -9.62 -11.97 42.30
CA VAL A 421 -10.12 -13.35 42.14
C VAL A 421 -11.58 -13.51 42.59
N LYS A 422 -12.05 -12.65 43.50
CA LYS A 422 -13.35 -12.78 44.18
C LYS A 422 -14.45 -11.82 43.68
N MET A 423 -14.08 -10.66 43.15
CA MET A 423 -15.01 -9.70 42.57
C MET A 423 -15.23 -10.01 41.08
N ASP A 424 -16.45 -9.80 40.56
CA ASP A 424 -16.73 -9.87 39.13
C ASP A 424 -16.15 -8.63 38.43
N HIS A 425 -14.86 -8.70 38.07
CA HIS A 425 -14.11 -7.67 37.36
C HIS A 425 -13.80 -8.15 35.94
N PRO A 426 -13.61 -7.26 34.94
CA PRO A 426 -13.17 -7.65 33.59
C PRO A 426 -11.82 -8.41 33.52
N PHE A 427 -11.08 -8.50 34.64
CA PHE A 427 -9.85 -9.29 34.73
C PHE A 427 -10.07 -10.67 35.36
N SER A 428 -11.25 -10.98 35.89
CA SER A 428 -11.56 -12.27 36.52
C SER A 428 -11.43 -13.44 35.53
N ALA A 429 -11.60 -13.16 34.23
CA ALA A 429 -11.34 -14.11 33.14
C ALA A 429 -9.86 -14.52 33.01
N LEU A 430 -8.90 -13.68 33.43
CA LEU A 430 -7.47 -14.01 33.42
C LEU A 430 -7.08 -15.07 34.48
N PHE A 431 -7.95 -15.26 35.48
CA PHE A 431 -7.73 -16.19 36.60
C PHE A 431 -8.56 -17.47 36.48
N GLN A 432 -9.26 -17.66 35.36
CA GLN A 432 -10.01 -18.87 35.04
C GLN A 432 -9.28 -19.65 33.93
N PRO A 433 -9.15 -20.98 34.03
CA PRO A 433 -8.70 -21.77 32.89
C PRO A 433 -9.75 -21.65 31.77
N PRO A 434 -9.33 -21.60 30.49
CA PRO A 434 -10.26 -21.57 29.37
C PRO A 434 -11.15 -22.82 29.42
N VAL A 435 -12.45 -22.62 29.61
CA VAL A 435 -13.46 -23.69 29.57
C VAL A 435 -13.73 -24.02 28.10
N HIS A 436 -13.56 -25.28 27.72
CA HIS A 436 -14.09 -25.81 26.46
C HIS A 436 -15.35 -26.60 26.80
N GLU A 437 -16.52 -26.02 26.52
CA GLU A 437 -17.78 -26.76 26.51
C GLU A 437 -17.93 -27.46 25.14
N PRO A 438 -18.28 -28.76 25.12
CA PRO A 438 -18.58 -29.47 23.89
C PRO A 438 -20.03 -29.16 23.48
N GLU A 439 -20.22 -28.44 22.37
CA GLU A 439 -21.54 -28.24 21.77
C GLU A 439 -22.10 -29.56 21.25
N VAL A 440 -23.23 -29.98 21.82
CA VAL A 440 -24.10 -31.03 21.29
C VAL A 440 -24.90 -30.40 20.15
N VAL A 441 -24.71 -30.93 18.95
CA VAL A 441 -25.42 -30.55 17.72
C VAL A 441 -26.91 -30.83 17.91
N ASN A 442 -27.73 -29.78 17.95
CA ASN A 442 -29.14 -29.85 17.60
C ASN A 442 -29.31 -29.21 16.23
N ASP A 443 -29.64 -30.03 15.24
CA ASP A 443 -30.07 -29.61 13.92
C ASP A 443 -31.35 -28.78 14.04
N ASN A 444 -31.22 -27.46 13.93
CA ASN A 444 -32.18 -26.48 13.39
C ASN A 444 -31.88 -25.09 13.98
N ASP A 445 -30.91 -24.38 13.39
CA ASP A 445 -30.97 -22.92 13.30
C ASP A 445 -29.95 -22.41 12.26
N TYR A 446 -30.48 -21.72 11.25
CA TYR A 446 -29.71 -21.02 10.23
C TYR A 446 -29.23 -19.67 10.80
N SER A 447 -28.05 -19.65 11.43
CA SER A 447 -27.25 -18.42 11.55
C SER A 447 -25.85 -18.73 12.06
N SER A 448 -24.88 -18.83 11.15
CA SER A 448 -23.46 -18.77 11.51
C SER A 448 -22.90 -17.36 11.22
N PRO A 449 -22.01 -16.83 12.08
CA PRO A 449 -21.42 -15.52 11.88
C PRO A 449 -20.38 -15.61 10.74
N THR A 450 -20.67 -14.95 9.62
CA THR A 450 -19.73 -14.91 8.49
C THR A 450 -18.60 -13.93 8.82
N THR A 451 -17.49 -14.45 9.33
CA THR A 451 -16.25 -13.67 9.50
C THR A 451 -15.60 -13.47 8.11
N ASN A 452 -15.79 -12.27 7.56
CA ASN A 452 -15.27 -11.85 6.25
C ASN A 452 -13.74 -11.82 6.24
N GLY A 453 -13.09 -12.89 5.78
CA GLY A 453 -11.65 -12.90 5.50
C GLY A 453 -11.28 -11.90 4.41
N THR A 454 -10.14 -11.22 4.55
CA THR A 454 -9.70 -10.12 3.68
C THR A 454 -8.44 -10.49 2.87
N LEU A 455 -8.46 -11.64 2.19
CA LEU A 455 -7.36 -12.02 1.31
C LEU A 455 -7.19 -11.03 0.15
N LYS A 456 -5.97 -10.53 -0.03
CA LYS A 456 -5.57 -9.59 -1.08
C LYS A 456 -4.34 -10.09 -1.83
N LEU A 457 -4.33 -9.88 -3.15
CA LEU A 457 -3.16 -10.09 -4.01
C LEU A 457 -2.44 -8.77 -4.25
N ILE A 458 -1.11 -8.80 -4.34
CA ILE A 458 -0.28 -7.63 -4.63
C ILE A 458 0.74 -8.05 -5.66
N VAL A 459 0.84 -7.39 -6.82
CA VAL A 459 2.01 -7.58 -7.69
C VAL A 459 3.13 -6.70 -7.17
N THR A 460 4.14 -7.31 -6.57
CA THR A 460 5.21 -6.60 -5.87
C THR A 460 6.25 -6.06 -6.83
N GLU A 461 6.69 -6.88 -7.79
CA GLU A 461 7.74 -6.50 -8.73
C GLU A 461 7.67 -7.25 -10.06
N TYR A 462 8.39 -6.72 -11.05
CA TYR A 462 8.75 -7.40 -12.29
C TYR A 462 10.25 -7.70 -12.26
N ARG A 463 10.60 -8.97 -12.51
CA ARG A 463 11.99 -9.41 -12.61
C ARG A 463 12.29 -9.82 -14.04
N PHE A 464 13.30 -9.18 -14.63
CA PHE A 464 13.77 -9.55 -15.96
C PHE A 464 14.62 -10.82 -15.87
N VAL A 465 14.44 -11.75 -16.82
CA VAL A 465 15.22 -12.99 -16.91
C VAL A 465 15.69 -13.14 -18.35
N SER A 466 17.02 -13.23 -18.52
CA SER A 466 17.65 -13.49 -19.83
C SER A 466 17.70 -15.00 -20.11
N GLY A 467 16.90 -15.49 -21.06
CA GLY A 467 17.05 -16.84 -21.64
C GLY A 467 15.77 -17.68 -21.75
N PRO A 468 15.73 -18.72 -22.61
CA PRO A 468 14.56 -19.59 -22.79
C PRO A 468 14.35 -20.52 -21.59
N LEU A 469 13.15 -20.50 -21.02
CA LEU A 469 12.70 -21.42 -19.97
C LEU A 469 12.65 -22.87 -20.51
N LYS A 470 13.55 -23.74 -20.05
CA LYS A 470 13.48 -25.19 -20.28
C LYS A 470 12.47 -25.84 -19.32
N GLY A 471 11.30 -26.25 -19.85
CA GLY A 471 10.37 -27.30 -19.36
C GLY A 471 9.74 -27.10 -17.97
N SER A 472 8.49 -27.42 -17.68
CA SER A 472 7.58 -28.42 -18.24
C SER A 472 6.14 -28.05 -17.84
N CYS A 473 5.21 -28.09 -18.79
CA CYS A 473 3.88 -28.66 -18.60
C CYS A 473 3.16 -28.72 -19.96
N THR A 474 2.77 -29.93 -20.32
CA THR A 474 2.20 -30.33 -21.60
C THR A 474 0.73 -29.92 -21.76
N ASN A 475 0.41 -29.44 -22.96
CA ASN A 475 -0.83 -29.51 -23.73
C ASN A 475 -2.20 -29.43 -23.04
N GLY A 476 -2.88 -28.30 -23.27
CA GLY A 476 -4.34 -28.19 -23.30
C GLY A 476 -4.75 -27.24 -24.42
N ARG A 477 -5.00 -27.80 -25.61
CA ARG A 477 -5.47 -27.10 -26.82
C ARG A 477 -6.86 -26.49 -26.55
N ILE A 478 -7.02 -25.18 -26.67
CA ILE A 478 -8.35 -24.54 -26.76
C ILE A 478 -8.37 -23.57 -27.93
N SER A 479 -9.35 -23.81 -28.78
CA SER A 479 -9.64 -23.23 -30.09
C SER A 479 -9.89 -21.73 -30.05
N ARG A 480 -9.45 -21.04 -31.11
CA ARG A 480 -9.91 -19.69 -31.46
C ARG A 480 -11.43 -19.71 -31.56
N LEU A 481 -12.11 -18.92 -30.74
CA LEU A 481 -13.47 -18.48 -31.02
C LEU A 481 -13.40 -17.02 -31.45
N SER A 482 -13.71 -16.85 -32.74
CA SER A 482 -13.95 -15.60 -33.43
C SER A 482 -15.09 -14.83 -32.76
N LEU A 483 -14.79 -13.59 -32.37
CA LEU A 483 -15.78 -12.61 -31.96
C LEU A 483 -16.64 -12.26 -33.17
N SER A 484 -17.92 -12.61 -33.13
CA SER A 484 -18.92 -12.08 -34.06
C SER A 484 -19.86 -11.15 -33.31
N ASN A 485 -20.19 -10.07 -33.99
CA ASN A 485 -20.93 -8.91 -33.53
C ASN A 485 -22.24 -9.30 -32.82
N VAL A 486 -22.44 -8.75 -31.62
CA VAL A 486 -23.78 -8.63 -31.03
C VAL A 486 -24.02 -7.18 -30.69
N THR A 487 -25.10 -6.71 -31.29
CA THR A 487 -25.78 -5.42 -31.25
C THR A 487 -26.02 -4.88 -29.85
N THR A 488 -25.86 -3.55 -29.78
CA THR A 488 -26.37 -2.60 -28.79
C THR A 488 -27.72 -3.00 -28.18
N SER A 489 -27.71 -3.26 -26.88
CA SER A 489 -28.86 -3.09 -25.99
C SER A 489 -28.51 -2.01 -24.96
N THR A 490 -29.25 -0.92 -25.01
CA THR A 490 -29.20 0.22 -24.09
C THR A 490 -29.49 -0.21 -22.66
N ASN A 491 -28.48 -0.19 -21.80
CA ASN A 491 -28.66 -0.04 -20.36
C ASN A 491 -28.19 1.38 -19.99
N GLU A 492 -29.06 2.14 -19.33
CA GLU A 492 -28.75 3.47 -18.80
C GLU A 492 -27.62 3.35 -17.77
N HIS A 493 -26.40 3.69 -18.20
CA HIS A 493 -25.25 3.78 -17.32
C HIS A 493 -25.21 5.18 -16.69
N SER A 494 -25.25 5.24 -15.35
CA SER A 494 -24.96 6.49 -14.60
C SER A 494 -23.58 7.00 -14.99
N ILE A 495 -23.52 8.21 -15.54
CA ILE A 495 -22.29 8.88 -15.97
C ILE A 495 -21.56 9.41 -14.73
N THR A 496 -20.30 9.04 -14.53
CA THR A 496 -19.49 9.55 -13.40
C THR A 496 -19.17 11.04 -13.56
N ALA A 497 -18.86 11.75 -12.47
CA ALA A 497 -18.54 13.19 -12.53
C ALA A 497 -17.34 13.51 -13.45
N LEU A 498 -16.36 12.60 -13.55
CA LEU A 498 -15.24 12.74 -14.50
C LEU A 498 -15.68 12.52 -15.95
N GLU A 499 -16.58 11.58 -16.22
CA GLU A 499 -17.14 11.35 -17.56
C GLU A 499 -18.10 12.48 -17.98
N ALA A 500 -18.78 13.12 -17.03
CA ALA A 500 -19.71 14.21 -17.27
C ALA A 500 -19.00 15.57 -17.45
N THR A 501 -17.94 15.85 -16.70
CA THR A 501 -17.29 17.18 -16.67
C THR A 501 -15.87 17.20 -17.26
N GLY A 502 -15.26 16.04 -17.53
CA GLY A 502 -13.90 15.94 -18.06
C GLY A 502 -12.80 16.33 -17.06
N SER A 503 -13.14 16.55 -15.78
CA SER A 503 -12.20 16.96 -14.73
C SER A 503 -12.46 16.24 -13.40
N VAL A 504 -11.42 16.07 -12.57
CA VAL A 504 -11.55 15.49 -11.22
C VAL A 504 -12.34 16.46 -10.33
N PRO A 505 -13.34 15.99 -9.54
CA PRO A 505 -14.11 16.90 -8.68
C PRO A 505 -13.22 17.65 -7.68
N MET A 506 -13.47 18.95 -7.53
CA MET A 506 -12.61 19.87 -6.76
C MET A 506 -12.38 19.42 -5.31
N ARG A 507 -13.36 18.75 -4.67
CA ARG A 507 -13.21 18.19 -3.32
C ARG A 507 -12.04 17.21 -3.19
N PHE A 508 -11.76 16.42 -4.23
CA PHE A 508 -10.63 15.48 -4.24
C PHE A 508 -9.30 16.21 -4.45
N ILE A 509 -9.28 17.23 -5.31
CA ILE A 509 -8.11 18.10 -5.52
C ILE A 509 -7.73 18.80 -4.21
N LEU A 510 -8.71 19.36 -3.51
CA LEU A 510 -8.50 20.00 -2.22
C LEU A 510 -8.03 19.02 -1.14
N ALA A 511 -8.58 17.80 -1.10
CA ALA A 511 -8.18 16.77 -0.15
C ALA A 511 -6.71 16.35 -0.33
N GLU A 512 -6.23 16.31 -1.57
CA GLU A 512 -4.84 16.01 -1.92
C GLU A 512 -3.94 17.26 -2.04
N LYS A 513 -4.36 18.38 -1.43
CA LYS A 513 -3.58 19.63 -1.33
C LYS A 513 -3.16 20.20 -2.70
N GLY A 514 -3.99 20.02 -3.72
CA GLY A 514 -3.73 20.48 -5.09
C GLY A 514 -2.98 19.48 -5.98
N ASP A 515 -2.65 18.29 -5.49
CA ASP A 515 -2.04 17.21 -6.29
C ASP A 515 -3.13 16.51 -7.14
N GLU A 516 -3.28 16.95 -8.38
CA GLU A 516 -4.31 16.43 -9.30
C GLU A 516 -4.16 14.94 -9.60
N ALA A 517 -2.93 14.41 -9.63
CA ALA A 517 -2.68 13.00 -9.93
C ALA A 517 -3.17 12.11 -8.78
N LYS A 518 -2.85 12.48 -7.53
CA LYS A 518 -3.39 11.78 -6.34
C LYS A 518 -4.88 11.98 -6.17
N ALA A 519 -5.38 13.16 -6.53
CA ALA A 519 -6.82 13.43 -6.50
C ALA A 519 -7.58 12.51 -7.46
N LEU A 520 -7.04 12.29 -8.67
CA LEU A 520 -7.58 11.34 -9.64
C LEU A 520 -7.53 9.90 -9.11
N GLU A 521 -6.40 9.49 -8.52
CA GLU A 521 -6.26 8.17 -7.91
C GLU A 521 -7.32 7.94 -6.83
N ARG A 522 -7.42 8.85 -5.86
CA ARG A 522 -8.41 8.78 -4.78
C ARG A 522 -9.85 8.82 -5.29
N TYR A 523 -10.12 9.60 -6.34
CA TYR A 523 -11.43 9.65 -6.99
C TYR A 523 -11.79 8.30 -7.62
N ASN A 524 -10.85 7.68 -8.34
CA ASN A 524 -11.03 6.37 -8.95
C ASN A 524 -11.27 5.29 -7.89
N GLU A 525 -10.46 5.25 -6.83
CA GLU A 525 -10.65 4.31 -5.71
C GLU A 525 -12.03 4.46 -5.06
N THR A 526 -12.48 5.70 -4.84
CA THR A 526 -13.79 5.99 -4.25
C THR A 526 -14.91 5.53 -5.18
N THR A 527 -14.82 5.82 -6.48
CA THR A 527 -15.84 5.44 -7.48
C THR A 527 -15.91 3.92 -7.64
N GLU A 528 -14.78 3.23 -7.62
CA GLU A 528 -14.75 1.75 -7.63
C GLU A 528 -15.36 1.15 -6.36
N TRP A 529 -15.05 1.72 -5.20
CA TRP A 529 -15.66 1.30 -3.94
C TRP A 529 -17.17 1.51 -3.95
N ARG A 530 -17.65 2.67 -4.43
CA ARG A 530 -19.09 2.96 -4.59
C ARG A 530 -19.78 1.91 -5.46
N ARG A 531 -19.18 1.59 -6.60
CA ARG A 531 -19.70 0.55 -7.52
C ARG A 531 -19.71 -0.84 -6.88
N ALA A 532 -18.64 -1.21 -6.18
CA ALA A 532 -18.51 -2.53 -5.57
C ALA A 532 -19.49 -2.74 -4.40
N GLN A 533 -19.75 -1.69 -3.61
CA GLN A 533 -20.71 -1.73 -2.49
C GLN A 533 -22.15 -1.38 -2.93
N GLY A 534 -22.35 -0.97 -4.19
CA GLY A 534 -23.64 -0.56 -4.72
C GLY A 534 -24.21 0.67 -4.00
N VAL A 535 -23.34 1.64 -3.69
CA VAL A 535 -23.64 2.84 -2.88
C VAL A 535 -24.71 3.71 -3.53
N ASP A 536 -24.66 3.84 -4.86
CA ASP A 536 -25.59 4.70 -5.63
C ASP A 536 -27.06 4.24 -5.54
N LEU A 537 -27.27 2.98 -5.12
CA LEU A 537 -28.58 2.37 -4.99
C LEU A 537 -29.01 2.25 -3.52
N LEU A 538 -28.27 2.81 -2.57
CA LEU A 538 -28.59 2.67 -1.14
C LEU A 538 -29.93 3.26 -0.76
N LEU A 539 -30.30 4.41 -1.35
CA LEU A 539 -31.60 5.05 -1.10
C LEU A 539 -32.78 4.36 -1.78
N GLU A 540 -32.51 3.38 -2.65
CA GLU A 540 -33.53 2.60 -3.38
C GLU A 540 -33.72 1.20 -2.77
N LYS A 541 -32.85 0.78 -1.84
CA LYS A 541 -32.85 -0.56 -1.22
C LYS A 541 -33.45 -0.54 0.18
N PRO A 542 -34.20 -1.59 0.58
CA PRO A 542 -34.71 -1.71 1.95
C PRO A 542 -33.61 -1.61 3.00
N SER A 543 -33.84 -0.80 4.02
CA SER A 543 -33.04 -0.64 5.22
C SER A 543 -33.89 -1.01 6.46
N PRO A 544 -34.11 -2.31 6.71
CA PRO A 544 -35.05 -2.77 7.74
C PRO A 544 -34.62 -2.40 9.17
N HIS A 545 -33.32 -2.21 9.39
CA HIS A 545 -32.75 -1.86 10.70
C HIS A 545 -32.81 -0.36 11.01
N PHE A 546 -33.27 0.48 10.09
CA PHE A 546 -33.26 1.94 10.26
C PHE A 546 -33.96 2.39 11.56
N ASN A 547 -35.21 1.99 11.78
CA ASN A 547 -36.00 2.45 12.92
C ASN A 547 -35.35 2.06 14.27
N ILE A 548 -34.95 0.80 14.42
CA ILE A 548 -34.34 0.33 15.68
C ILE A 548 -32.98 1.00 15.93
N ILE A 549 -32.22 1.31 14.89
CA ILE A 549 -30.97 2.06 15.01
C ILE A 549 -31.27 3.50 15.46
N LYS A 550 -32.24 4.18 14.86
CA LYS A 550 -32.62 5.56 15.22
C LYS A 550 -33.16 5.67 16.65
N GLU A 551 -33.88 4.65 17.13
CA GLU A 551 -34.37 4.57 18.51
C GLU A 551 -33.25 4.40 19.54
N ASN A 552 -32.19 3.66 19.19
CA ASN A 552 -31.13 3.25 20.13
C ASN A 552 -29.80 3.98 19.93
N TYR A 553 -29.65 4.76 18.85
CA TYR A 553 -28.48 5.57 18.57
C TYR A 553 -28.93 6.97 18.10
N PRO A 554 -28.99 7.98 18.98
CA PRO A 554 -29.49 9.29 18.61
C PRO A 554 -28.52 10.03 17.70
N HIS A 555 -28.92 10.21 16.44
CA HIS A 555 -28.25 11.04 15.45
C HIS A 555 -29.29 11.56 14.45
N TYR A 556 -29.15 12.76 13.90
CA TYR A 556 -30.17 13.37 13.02
C TYR A 556 -29.65 14.61 12.27
N TYR A 557 -30.24 14.92 11.12
CA TYR A 557 -30.05 16.20 10.46
C TYR A 557 -31.05 17.23 11.00
N HIS A 558 -30.61 18.45 11.26
CA HIS A 558 -31.49 19.47 11.83
C HIS A 558 -31.22 20.86 11.27
N LYS A 559 -32.02 21.24 10.27
CA LYS A 559 -32.00 22.58 9.67
C LYS A 559 -30.59 22.96 9.17
N ARG A 560 -30.35 24.28 9.04
CA ARG A 560 -29.16 24.85 8.37
C ARG A 560 -28.37 25.81 9.26
N GLY A 561 -27.07 25.89 8.98
CA GLY A 561 -26.17 26.92 9.47
C GLY A 561 -26.39 28.27 8.79
N LYS A 562 -25.71 29.31 9.27
CA LYS A 562 -25.86 30.70 8.78
C LYS A 562 -25.48 30.86 7.30
N LYS A 563 -24.68 29.95 6.74
CA LYS A 563 -24.29 29.96 5.33
C LYS A 563 -25.06 28.94 4.48
N GLY A 564 -26.14 28.35 5.01
CA GLY A 564 -26.90 27.30 4.34
C GLY A 564 -26.32 25.88 4.51
N GLU A 565 -25.25 25.74 5.29
CA GLU A 565 -24.59 24.47 5.57
C GLU A 565 -25.55 23.49 6.27
N PRO A 566 -25.66 22.21 5.86
CA PRO A 566 -26.46 21.23 6.58
C PRO A 566 -25.88 20.95 7.97
N VAL A 567 -26.72 20.87 8.99
CA VAL A 567 -26.29 20.60 10.37
C VAL A 567 -26.67 19.19 10.78
N TYR A 568 -25.69 18.43 11.24
CA TYR A 568 -25.83 17.05 11.72
C TYR A 568 -25.51 16.97 13.21
N TYR A 569 -26.37 16.31 13.98
CA TYR A 569 -26.20 16.06 15.41
C TYR A 569 -26.01 14.58 15.66
N GLU A 570 -25.07 14.21 16.52
CA GLU A 570 -24.81 12.81 16.89
C GLU A 570 -24.45 12.70 18.37
N LYS A 571 -25.07 11.75 19.07
CA LYS A 571 -24.90 11.53 20.52
C LYS A 571 -24.29 10.14 20.81
N PRO A 572 -23.00 9.92 20.51
CA PRO A 572 -22.33 8.63 20.72
C PRO A 572 -22.38 8.11 22.16
N GLY A 573 -22.40 8.99 23.16
CA GLY A 573 -22.49 8.56 24.57
C GLY A 573 -23.87 8.02 24.97
N MET A 574 -24.89 8.24 24.14
CA MET A 574 -26.27 7.80 24.38
C MET A 574 -26.63 6.53 23.59
N ILE A 575 -25.66 5.89 22.94
CA ILE A 575 -25.91 4.65 22.19
C ILE A 575 -26.22 3.48 23.14
N ASN A 576 -27.35 2.81 22.91
CA ASN A 576 -27.74 1.61 23.65
C ASN A 576 -27.22 0.34 22.95
N LEU A 577 -25.93 0.05 23.13
CA LEU A 577 -25.29 -1.13 22.55
C LEU A 577 -25.94 -2.45 22.98
N ASN A 578 -26.49 -2.50 24.20
CA ASN A 578 -27.15 -3.70 24.70
C ASN A 578 -28.45 -3.97 23.93
N ALA A 579 -29.28 -2.96 23.69
CA ALA A 579 -30.51 -3.12 22.92
C ALA A 579 -30.22 -3.49 21.45
N LEU A 580 -29.24 -2.82 20.82
CA LEU A 580 -28.81 -3.14 19.45
C LEU A 580 -28.31 -4.59 19.33
N LYS A 581 -27.46 -5.03 20.27
CA LYS A 581 -26.95 -6.40 20.29
C LYS A 581 -28.06 -7.43 20.56
N ASN A 582 -28.99 -7.13 21.47
CA ASN A 582 -30.12 -8.01 21.77
C ASN A 582 -31.09 -8.14 20.60
N ALA A 583 -31.18 -7.12 19.74
CA ALA A 583 -31.94 -7.17 18.50
C ALA A 583 -31.19 -7.82 17.33
N GLY A 584 -29.98 -8.36 17.58
CA GLY A 584 -29.19 -9.08 16.58
C GLY A 584 -28.41 -8.17 15.62
N LEU A 585 -28.36 -6.85 15.87
CA LEU A 585 -27.64 -5.93 14.99
C LEU A 585 -26.12 -6.06 15.17
N THR A 586 -25.44 -5.99 14.04
CA THR A 586 -23.98 -6.03 13.94
C THR A 586 -23.42 -4.63 13.71
N LEU A 587 -22.09 -4.51 13.77
CA LEU A 587 -21.40 -3.28 13.38
C LEU A 587 -21.64 -2.94 11.90
N ASP A 588 -21.75 -3.95 11.04
CA ASP A 588 -21.99 -3.74 9.60
C ASP A 588 -23.36 -3.10 9.34
N ASP A 589 -24.37 -3.41 10.17
CA ASP A 589 -25.69 -2.76 10.10
C ASP A 589 -25.63 -1.27 10.48
N LEU A 590 -24.85 -0.93 11.51
CA LEU A 590 -24.61 0.45 11.90
C LEU A 590 -23.85 1.21 10.81
N MET A 591 -22.86 0.56 10.19
CA MET A 591 -22.11 1.15 9.09
C MET A 591 -22.97 1.33 7.84
N HIS A 592 -23.84 0.38 7.53
CA HIS A 592 -24.79 0.50 6.44
C HIS A 592 -25.74 1.69 6.65
N ASN A 593 -26.30 1.83 7.87
CA ASN A 593 -27.12 2.99 8.22
C ASN A 593 -26.35 4.31 8.07
N TYR A 594 -25.09 4.36 8.52
CA TYR A 594 -24.23 5.54 8.33
C TYR A 594 -24.06 5.90 6.84
N LEU A 595 -23.85 4.90 5.97
CA LEU A 595 -23.76 5.13 4.52
C LEU A 595 -25.08 5.62 3.93
N VAL A 596 -26.22 5.04 4.33
CA VAL A 596 -27.55 5.47 3.88
C VAL A 596 -27.80 6.95 4.22
N ILE A 597 -27.50 7.35 5.46
CA ILE A 597 -27.69 8.73 5.93
C ILE A 597 -26.72 9.69 5.23
N THR A 598 -25.49 9.24 4.97
CA THR A 598 -24.50 10.02 4.22
C THR A 598 -24.92 10.20 2.76
N GLU A 599 -25.44 9.16 2.10
CA GLU A 599 -25.98 9.29 0.74
C GLU A 599 -27.23 10.16 0.70
N PHE A 600 -28.09 10.09 1.71
CA PHE A 600 -29.24 10.98 1.84
C PHE A 600 -28.82 12.45 1.93
N LEU A 601 -27.75 12.75 2.68
CA LEU A 601 -27.16 14.09 2.68
C LEU A 601 -26.75 14.54 1.28
N TRP A 602 -25.90 13.76 0.58
CA TRP A 602 -25.31 14.18 -0.71
C TRP A 602 -26.28 14.16 -1.90
N GLN A 603 -27.33 13.34 -1.84
CA GLN A 603 -28.31 13.22 -2.92
C GLN A 603 -29.54 14.10 -2.70
N VAL A 604 -29.92 14.37 -1.44
CA VAL A 604 -31.19 15.00 -1.10
C VAL A 604 -30.99 16.34 -0.40
N ILE A 605 -30.28 16.37 0.73
CA ILE A 605 -30.16 17.58 1.56
C ILE A 605 -29.24 18.61 0.90
N GLU A 606 -28.03 18.21 0.51
CA GLU A 606 -27.00 19.10 -0.01
C GLU A 606 -26.40 18.52 -1.28
N GLN A 607 -26.72 19.15 -2.41
CA GLN A 607 -26.36 18.66 -3.73
C GLN A 607 -25.09 19.34 -4.27
N ASP A 608 -24.61 20.41 -3.64
CA ASP A 608 -23.31 21.00 -3.98
C ASP A 608 -22.17 20.20 -3.32
N ASP A 609 -21.44 19.48 -4.16
CA ASP A 609 -20.25 18.69 -3.85
C ASP A 609 -19.15 19.44 -3.09
N ASN A 610 -19.16 20.78 -3.11
CA ASN A 610 -18.18 21.61 -2.43
C ASN A 610 -18.71 22.22 -1.12
N CYS A 611 -20.01 22.05 -0.85
CA CYS A 611 -20.60 22.49 0.41
C CYS A 611 -20.03 21.67 1.57
N LYS A 612 -19.98 22.30 2.75
CA LYS A 612 -19.48 21.71 3.99
C LYS A 612 -20.63 21.57 4.98
N GLY A 613 -20.69 20.44 5.69
CA GLY A 613 -21.62 20.26 6.80
C GLY A 613 -21.06 20.79 8.12
N ILE A 614 -21.95 21.13 9.05
CA ILE A 614 -21.64 21.37 10.46
C ILE A 614 -22.01 20.11 11.24
N SER A 615 -21.02 19.43 11.82
CA SER A 615 -21.26 18.26 12.67
C SER A 615 -21.14 18.65 14.15
N VAL A 616 -22.19 18.40 14.92
CA VAL A 616 -22.26 18.61 16.36
C VAL A 616 -22.22 17.25 17.04
N LEU A 617 -21.08 16.93 17.65
CA LEU A 617 -20.88 15.69 18.38
C LEU A 617 -21.10 15.91 19.88
N ASP A 618 -22.18 15.36 20.41
CA ASP A 618 -22.51 15.40 21.82
C ASP A 618 -21.85 14.23 22.55
N VAL A 619 -20.79 14.56 23.28
CA VAL A 619 -19.96 13.58 23.99
C VAL A 619 -20.43 13.32 25.42
N GLU A 620 -21.60 13.84 25.81
CA GLU A 620 -22.20 13.50 27.10
C GLU A 620 -22.47 11.98 27.16
N GLY A 621 -22.04 11.33 28.25
CA GLY A 621 -22.16 9.88 28.44
C GLY A 621 -21.03 9.02 27.87
N ILE A 622 -20.06 9.60 27.15
CA ILE A 622 -18.87 8.85 26.68
C ILE A 622 -17.98 8.46 27.88
N GLY A 623 -17.74 7.15 28.05
CA GLY A 623 -16.82 6.59 29.03
C GLY A 623 -15.35 6.67 28.61
N ILE A 624 -14.42 6.67 29.58
CA ILE A 624 -12.96 6.78 29.39
C ILE A 624 -12.38 5.69 28.46
N THR A 625 -13.11 4.59 28.22
CA THR A 625 -12.72 3.47 27.36
C THR A 625 -12.96 3.66 25.86
N GLN A 626 -13.66 4.72 25.43
CA GLN A 626 -13.97 4.98 24.01
C GLN A 626 -12.95 5.96 23.40
N ASN A 627 -11.81 5.42 22.92
CA ASN A 627 -10.74 6.21 22.28
C ASN A 627 -11.05 6.50 20.80
N VAL A 628 -11.48 7.72 20.47
CA VAL A 628 -11.76 8.18 19.08
C VAL A 628 -10.51 8.75 18.37
N LYS A 629 -9.35 8.77 19.06
CA LYS A 629 -8.15 9.53 18.65
C LYS A 629 -7.44 9.00 17.39
N GLY A 630 -7.73 7.77 16.96
CA GLY A 630 -7.09 7.13 15.81
C GLY A 630 -7.80 7.30 14.46
N MET A 631 -9.00 7.90 14.43
CA MET A 631 -9.89 7.90 13.24
C MET A 631 -10.06 9.27 12.58
N VAL A 632 -9.40 10.31 13.09
CA VAL A 632 -9.58 11.70 12.61
C VAL A 632 -8.27 12.23 12.05
N ASP A 633 -8.29 12.68 10.79
CA ASP A 633 -7.11 13.25 10.13
C ASP A 633 -6.67 14.59 10.77
N ASP A 634 -5.41 14.98 10.54
CA ASP A 634 -4.80 16.17 11.14
C ASP A 634 -5.50 17.49 10.76
N VAL A 635 -6.09 17.59 9.57
CA VAL A 635 -6.79 18.78 9.06
C VAL A 635 -8.19 18.90 9.66
N THR A 636 -8.84 17.76 9.91
CA THR A 636 -10.11 17.69 10.63
C THR A 636 -9.90 18.02 12.10
N ARG A 637 -8.78 17.60 12.71
CA ARG A 637 -8.41 17.95 14.09
C ARG A 637 -8.27 19.45 14.33
N GLU A 638 -7.74 20.21 13.36
CA GLU A 638 -7.63 21.68 13.44
C GLU A 638 -9.00 22.38 13.43
N LYS A 639 -10.07 21.70 13.01
CA LYS A 639 -11.44 22.23 12.93
C LYS A 639 -12.33 21.83 14.10
N VAL A 640 -11.84 20.96 15.00
CA VAL A 640 -12.61 20.50 16.16
C VAL A 640 -12.56 21.54 17.28
N ILE A 641 -13.72 22.07 17.66
CA ILE A 641 -13.87 22.97 18.82
C ILE A 641 -14.46 22.16 19.98
N ILE A 642 -13.69 21.94 21.04
CA ILE A 642 -14.17 21.26 22.25
C ILE A 642 -14.73 22.30 23.22
N VAL A 643 -16.03 22.21 23.50
CA VAL A 643 -16.73 23.17 24.36
C VAL A 643 -17.34 22.45 25.56
N ARG A 644 -17.37 23.12 26.72
CA ARG A 644 -17.99 22.61 27.95
C ARG A 644 -18.86 23.68 28.61
N GLY A 645 -20.04 23.26 29.07
CA GLY A 645 -21.00 24.08 29.80
C GLY A 645 -22.06 24.75 28.90
N LYS A 646 -23.33 24.69 29.32
CA LYS A 646 -24.50 25.07 28.51
C LYS A 646 -24.38 26.46 27.84
N LYS A 647 -23.96 27.48 28.59
CA LYS A 647 -23.80 28.84 28.05
C LYS A 647 -22.77 28.92 26.93
N LYS A 648 -21.61 28.25 27.11
CA LYS A 648 -20.53 28.23 26.11
C LYS A 648 -20.89 27.39 24.90
N ILE A 649 -21.64 26.30 25.08
CA ILE A 649 -22.16 25.47 23.99
C ILE A 649 -23.06 26.31 23.10
N LEU A 650 -24.05 27.01 23.67
CA LEU A 650 -24.93 27.89 22.91
C LEU A 650 -24.14 28.99 22.20
N GLU A 651 -23.20 29.64 22.89
CA GLU A 651 -22.35 30.68 22.31
C GLU A 651 -21.61 30.15 21.08
N ALA A 652 -20.89 29.04 21.20
CA ALA A 652 -20.14 28.42 20.11
C ALA A 652 -21.03 27.96 18.95
N LEU A 653 -22.17 27.31 19.23
CA LEU A 653 -23.12 26.91 18.18
C LEU A 653 -23.71 28.13 17.48
N SER A 654 -24.07 29.17 18.25
CA SER A 654 -24.67 30.40 17.73
C SER A 654 -23.72 31.22 16.85
N GLU A 655 -22.41 30.99 16.89
CA GLU A 655 -21.47 31.59 15.94
C GLU A 655 -21.75 31.12 14.52
N ARG A 656 -22.09 29.83 14.35
CA ARG A 656 -22.24 29.16 13.05
C ARG A 656 -23.69 28.86 12.66
N ILE A 657 -24.58 28.66 13.63
CA ILE A 657 -25.97 28.24 13.43
C ILE A 657 -26.90 29.34 13.96
N PRO A 658 -27.96 29.73 13.23
CA PRO A 658 -28.98 30.64 13.75
C PRO A 658 -29.63 30.05 15.02
N VAL A 659 -29.92 30.89 16.03
CA VAL A 659 -30.43 30.43 17.33
C VAL A 659 -31.78 29.71 17.20
N GLU A 660 -32.60 30.13 16.24
CA GLU A 660 -33.86 29.53 15.82
C GLU A 660 -33.72 28.15 15.16
N ASN A 661 -32.52 27.82 14.70
CA ASN A 661 -32.19 26.52 14.12
C ASN A 661 -31.51 25.60 15.14
N ILE A 662 -31.03 26.11 16.28
CA ILE A 662 -30.42 25.29 17.32
C ILE A 662 -31.53 24.63 18.17
N PRO A 663 -31.48 23.30 18.42
CA PRO A 663 -32.40 22.62 19.33
C PRO A 663 -32.39 23.22 20.75
N VAL A 664 -33.55 23.21 21.41
CA VAL A 664 -33.72 23.73 22.79
C VAL A 664 -32.77 23.07 23.81
N GLU A 665 -32.42 21.79 23.61
CA GLU A 665 -31.47 21.05 24.44
C GLU A 665 -30.05 21.66 24.44
N TYR A 666 -29.67 22.35 23.35
CA TYR A 666 -28.42 23.09 23.22
C TYR A 666 -28.57 24.59 23.51
N GLY A 667 -29.73 25.02 24.02
CA GLY A 667 -30.03 26.41 24.40
C GLY A 667 -30.62 27.28 23.30
N GLY A 668 -30.94 26.71 22.13
CA GLY A 668 -31.63 27.43 21.05
C GLY A 668 -33.14 27.50 21.23
N THR A 669 -33.85 27.86 20.16
CA THR A 669 -35.33 27.94 20.17
C THR A 669 -36.01 26.97 19.20
N SER A 670 -35.27 26.06 18.56
CA SER A 670 -35.87 25.06 17.69
C SER A 670 -36.52 23.95 18.50
N ASN A 671 -37.76 23.61 18.14
CA ASN A 671 -38.60 22.55 18.73
C ASN A 671 -38.08 21.10 18.54
N GLY A 672 -36.90 20.91 17.95
CA GLY A 672 -36.29 19.59 17.72
C GLY A 672 -36.82 18.81 16.51
N THR A 673 -37.70 19.37 15.68
CA THR A 673 -38.15 18.74 14.42
C THR A 673 -37.51 19.42 13.20
N SER A 674 -37.22 18.65 12.16
CA SER A 674 -36.65 19.15 10.91
C SER A 674 -37.30 18.47 9.70
N GLU A 675 -37.50 19.24 8.62
CA GLU A 675 -38.07 18.70 7.38
C GLU A 675 -37.14 17.67 6.74
N GLU A 676 -35.81 17.85 6.92
CA GLU A 676 -34.81 16.91 6.43
C GLU A 676 -34.95 15.53 7.08
N GLU A 677 -35.14 15.48 8.40
CA GLU A 677 -35.30 14.23 9.13
C GLU A 677 -36.67 13.58 8.84
N ASP A 678 -37.74 14.38 8.80
CA ASP A 678 -39.07 13.89 8.41
C ASP A 678 -39.07 13.27 7.01
N LEU A 679 -38.34 13.87 6.07
CA LEU A 679 -38.18 13.34 4.71
C LEU A 679 -37.39 12.02 4.69
N LEU A 680 -36.33 11.91 5.51
CA LEU A 680 -35.57 10.67 5.66
C LEU A 680 -36.47 9.54 6.19
N PHE A 681 -37.27 9.80 7.23
CA PHE A 681 -38.21 8.79 7.76
C PHE A 681 -39.26 8.38 6.73
N LYS A 682 -39.82 9.33 5.97
CA LYS A 682 -40.77 9.02 4.88
C LYS A 682 -40.13 8.15 3.79
N LEU A 683 -38.89 8.47 3.40
CA LEU A 683 -38.14 7.69 2.43
C LEU A 683 -37.90 6.26 2.94
N MET A 684 -37.39 6.11 4.16
CA MET A 684 -37.13 4.78 4.72
C MET A 684 -38.41 3.96 4.89
N ALA A 685 -39.52 4.59 5.26
CA ALA A 685 -40.82 3.93 5.35
C ALA A 685 -41.32 3.45 3.97
N HIS A 686 -41.17 4.27 2.92
CA HIS A 686 -41.51 3.89 1.54
C HIS A 686 -40.65 2.73 1.03
N VAL A 687 -39.32 2.83 1.16
CA VAL A 687 -38.39 1.82 0.64
C VAL A 687 -38.47 0.50 1.41
N ASN A 688 -38.82 0.54 2.70
CA ASN A 688 -39.10 -0.64 3.51
C ASN A 688 -40.51 -1.22 3.30
N SER A 689 -41.33 -0.63 2.43
CA SER A 689 -42.70 -1.08 2.15
C SER A 689 -43.58 -1.19 3.41
N VAL A 690 -43.48 -0.23 4.33
CA VAL A 690 -44.27 -0.22 5.56
C VAL A 690 -45.75 0.02 5.21
N GLU A 691 -46.65 -0.79 5.76
CA GLU A 691 -48.10 -0.68 5.51
C GLU A 691 -48.63 0.74 5.81
N GLY A 692 -49.41 1.31 4.88
CA GLY A 692 -49.99 2.65 5.00
C GLY A 692 -49.13 3.81 4.50
N THR A 693 -47.98 3.54 3.88
CA THR A 693 -47.13 4.55 3.23
C THR A 693 -47.58 4.86 1.80
N SER A 694 -47.22 6.04 1.29
CA SER A 694 -47.55 6.45 -0.07
C SER A 694 -46.75 5.66 -1.11
N ASP A 695 -47.41 5.24 -2.20
CA ASP A 695 -46.79 4.54 -3.33
C ASP A 695 -45.79 5.40 -4.11
N THR A 696 -45.76 6.71 -3.89
CA THR A 696 -44.87 7.64 -4.59
C THR A 696 -43.57 7.85 -3.81
N ASN A 697 -42.43 7.73 -4.50
CA ASN A 697 -41.12 7.95 -3.90
C ASN A 697 -40.94 9.45 -3.52
N PRO A 698 -40.75 9.77 -2.23
CA PRO A 698 -40.77 11.15 -1.74
C PRO A 698 -39.57 12.00 -2.21
N ILE A 699 -38.52 11.39 -2.75
CA ILE A 699 -37.33 12.10 -3.26
C ILE A 699 -37.22 12.05 -4.79
N GLU A 700 -38.17 11.44 -5.50
CA GLU A 700 -38.07 11.22 -6.95
C GLU A 700 -37.88 12.53 -7.73
N ASP A 701 -38.64 13.57 -7.38
CA ASP A 701 -38.54 14.89 -8.01
C ASP A 701 -37.23 15.61 -7.68
N ILE A 702 -36.64 15.31 -6.51
CA ILE A 702 -35.35 15.87 -6.09
C ILE A 702 -34.23 15.21 -6.91
N LEU A 703 -34.29 13.89 -7.07
CA LEU A 703 -33.33 13.13 -7.88
C LEU A 703 -33.41 13.47 -9.37
N LYS A 704 -34.61 13.68 -9.93
CA LYS A 704 -34.80 14.08 -11.34
C LYS A 704 -34.17 15.43 -11.68
N ARG A 705 -34.03 16.33 -10.70
CA ARG A 705 -33.39 17.65 -10.89
C ARG A 705 -31.87 17.55 -10.94
N LYS A 706 -31.27 16.39 -10.61
CA LYS A 706 -29.82 16.15 -10.60
C LYS A 706 -29.43 15.26 -11.81
N PRO A 707 -28.72 15.80 -12.82
CA PRO A 707 -28.33 15.02 -14.00
C PRO A 707 -27.16 14.04 -13.76
N ILE A 708 -26.50 14.10 -12.59
CA ILE A 708 -25.26 13.34 -12.30
C ILE A 708 -25.41 12.62 -10.94
N LYS A 709 -25.42 11.27 -10.96
CA LYS A 709 -25.23 10.42 -9.77
C LYS A 709 -23.71 10.29 -9.51
N HIS A 710 -23.28 10.26 -8.24
CA HIS A 710 -21.86 10.36 -7.85
C HIS A 710 -20.99 9.17 -8.16
#